data_AF-A0A094AH09-F1
#
_entry.id   AF-A0A094AH09-F1
#
_cell.length_a   1.000
_cell.length_b   1.000
_cell.length_c   1.000
_cell.angle_alpha   90.00
_cell.angle_beta   90.00
_cell.angle_gamma   90.00
#
_symmetry.space_group_name_H-M   'P 1'
#
loop_
_entity.id
_entity.type
_entity.pdbx_description
1 polymer ?
#
loop_
_entity_poly.entity_id
_entity_poly.type
_entity_poly.pdbx_seq_one_letter_code
_entity_poly.pdbx_strand_id
1 'polypeptide(L)'
;MGSDAPKFNVCLIGSGGVGTIGSVVLENSGRARVTAVLRSKYKVVSEKGWNIESVDHGTLKGWKPSRIVATVSEAALPSSGTDAQHYDYVFVSTKQLPDSYSVAELIRPVVTPGVTAVILIQNGLDIELPIIEAFPKNTVVSGVSVIGSRTVGENGIAHIGSERVIMGPHFHDGLDRETQIRQATEFIAMYDSGGPGIVSLDLDMPKARWYKLLWNGTFNTLCALMKMDVGEVQSSKGRETLLVPMMRELTAIAKEDGVDLPEAAIQKLAYGLPDDCPYRPSMLVDVEQRRLMEIEVILGNALKKAERYGVSAPKCSTVYELLKMEQWRIHQDLSGVLTSHICIWRESGTKPIMSEQLATNVTENGDTEGNRPRQDSADAAVLHGSREHRSNESQGREVSDASQLLGSGSSDISVAQESYGALHEQPRKRAKRVIRSMPGSSCLRCKVKKTKCEPSEVKERICKRCESGNHECQYPVQRWAPRNDNLDTGFSNLSSSDPRSSTFDNRGSYESSFDARADLQRKDAHIDRLEQTLSRYTALENQRMGGHASSNINVAAYALDPLHSSLTGAIPREPNEGGYLDVIDQGILDLKTAHALLQEFKAINQNFPYVAIHPNASTGILRQDCPMLLLAICTAAAWKDRGLQIKLERAYLEQLASRMVVDGEQTLDMLQGLLVHLSWCHLHLKSSYRLTSLAISLVTTLGINRRPMPADHENLSVIFPFPKGAPTPSNSAKTWSPDARRAYIGAYVICSSYAHALRKTSTLKYTPYLEECAQSLSSGSGVPSDVLLIHQVRLAHHVETISDTFDYDFSRSVAPVPDSQLSFHVRSFSTALTGIESLIPTRLTTNTLLATSLLVVSAYIHEIGLHGLNPNDTLSLPRTTILIECLGAVRRVFDAVVALNDSDFRALFGYNWARIHYSLSLAVELSLGITSPSWGLENVHAVLALESYVDVFVQRLEGVSAVVRKEGDQGDWFGFLAALWKELRRNYTEGMARRGVVVPGEMPPVQDLGEGWLGLEDMDFMPNEWLWMMPDVGIRGVPCPQDQARSHKRAHSVQSALESRSSATGRIPFEDSISIVAAPMTSHAPSLVR
;
A
#
# COMPACT_ATOMS: atom_id res chain seq x y z
N MET A 1 -28.90 14.32 33.60
CA MET A 1 -29.62 13.50 34.61
C MET A 1 -28.92 13.72 35.96
N GLY A 2 -29.50 13.27 37.08
CA GLY A 2 -29.11 13.71 38.43
C GLY A 2 -27.67 13.35 38.84
N SER A 3 -27.09 14.18 39.71
CA SER A 3 -25.72 14.06 40.26
C SER A 3 -25.53 12.98 41.32
N ASP A 4 -26.62 12.39 41.82
CA ASP A 4 -26.62 11.64 43.08
C ASP A 4 -26.65 10.11 42.89
N ALA A 5 -26.36 9.64 41.67
CA ALA A 5 -26.17 8.22 41.42
C ALA A 5 -24.88 7.72 42.09
N PRO A 6 -24.88 6.55 42.75
CA PRO A 6 -23.68 6.00 43.38
C PRO A 6 -22.59 5.72 42.33
N LYS A 7 -21.36 6.15 42.63
CA LYS A 7 -20.17 5.94 41.78
C LYS A 7 -19.54 4.57 42.04
N PHE A 8 -19.23 3.84 40.98
CA PHE A 8 -18.43 2.62 41.01
C PHE A 8 -16.96 2.94 41.30
N ASN A 9 -16.33 2.18 42.18
CA ASN A 9 -14.92 2.28 42.49
C ASN A 9 -14.14 1.38 41.53
N VAL A 10 -13.26 1.97 40.71
CA VAL A 10 -12.49 1.24 39.70
C VAL A 10 -11.00 1.31 40.03
N CYS A 11 -10.35 0.16 40.19
CA CYS A 11 -8.90 0.09 40.33
C CYS A 11 -8.27 -0.09 38.94
N LEU A 12 -7.54 0.91 38.45
CA LEU A 12 -6.85 0.84 37.17
C LEU A 12 -5.38 0.45 37.35
N ILE A 13 -5.02 -0.70 36.78
CA ILE A 13 -3.68 -1.27 36.87
C ILE A 13 -3.03 -1.17 35.49
N GLY A 14 -2.22 -0.13 35.29
CA GLY A 14 -1.46 0.09 34.05
C GLY A 14 -1.66 1.44 33.37
N SER A 15 -1.37 2.57 34.04
CA SER A 15 -1.45 3.93 33.46
C SER A 15 -0.35 4.22 32.40
N GLY A 16 -0.32 3.42 31.32
CA GLY A 16 0.34 3.76 30.05
C GLY A 16 -0.59 4.60 29.17
N GLY A 17 -0.40 4.60 27.85
CA GLY A 17 -1.29 5.30 26.91
C GLY A 17 -2.76 4.88 27.07
N VAL A 18 -3.03 3.59 26.83
CA VAL A 18 -4.38 2.99 26.89
C VAL A 18 -5.01 3.18 28.28
N GLY A 19 -4.33 2.76 29.34
CA GLY A 19 -4.88 2.87 30.70
C GLY A 19 -5.12 4.30 31.17
N THR A 20 -4.34 5.29 30.70
CA THR A 20 -4.59 6.69 31.06
C THR A 20 -5.81 7.25 30.32
N ILE A 21 -6.01 6.92 29.04
CA ILE A 21 -7.23 7.27 28.31
C ILE A 21 -8.45 6.57 28.91
N GLY A 22 -8.37 5.27 29.20
CA GLY A 22 -9.44 4.55 29.90
C GLY A 22 -9.77 5.13 31.29
N SER A 23 -8.78 5.70 31.98
CA SER A 23 -9.02 6.46 33.24
C SER A 23 -9.81 7.75 32.99
N VAL A 24 -9.51 8.48 31.91
CA VAL A 24 -10.24 9.70 31.51
C VAL A 24 -11.68 9.38 31.15
N VAL A 25 -11.90 8.36 30.31
CA VAL A 25 -13.23 7.86 29.93
C VAL A 25 -14.07 7.51 31.17
N LEU A 26 -13.49 6.71 32.08
CA LEU A 26 -14.19 6.28 33.29
C LEU A 26 -14.57 7.46 34.19
N GLU A 27 -13.68 8.42 34.45
CA GLU A 27 -14.03 9.62 35.24
C GLU A 27 -15.06 10.52 34.51
N ASN A 28 -14.91 10.70 33.18
CA ASN A 28 -15.80 11.50 32.34
C ASN A 28 -17.24 10.97 32.31
N SER A 29 -17.45 9.66 32.50
CA SER A 29 -18.80 9.07 32.63
C SER A 29 -19.62 9.68 33.79
N GLY A 30 -18.97 10.34 34.74
CA GLY A 30 -19.56 10.78 36.01
C GLY A 30 -19.87 9.63 36.97
N ARG A 31 -19.91 8.37 36.50
CA ARG A 31 -20.35 7.17 37.22
C ARG A 31 -19.21 6.36 37.83
N ALA A 32 -17.95 6.59 37.46
CA ALA A 32 -16.79 5.97 38.11
C ALA A 32 -16.13 6.89 39.15
N ARG A 33 -15.23 6.28 39.93
CA ARG A 33 -14.15 6.89 40.72
C ARG A 33 -12.90 6.03 40.52
N VAL A 34 -11.86 6.55 39.86
CA VAL A 34 -10.70 5.76 39.47
C VAL A 34 -9.57 5.88 40.51
N THR A 35 -9.10 4.73 41.00
CA THR A 35 -7.80 4.61 41.68
C THR A 35 -6.78 4.06 40.70
N ALA A 36 -5.85 4.89 40.24
CA ALA A 36 -4.83 4.49 39.28
C ALA A 36 -3.52 4.08 39.98
N VAL A 37 -3.05 2.86 39.68
CA VAL A 37 -1.77 2.33 40.14
C VAL A 37 -0.67 2.72 39.15
N LEU A 38 0.25 3.58 39.59
CA LEU A 38 1.37 4.09 38.80
C LEU A 38 2.69 3.64 39.41
N ARG A 39 3.57 3.01 38.62
CA ARG A 39 4.93 2.64 39.07
C ARG A 39 5.95 3.74 38.73
N SER A 40 6.53 3.70 37.53
CA SER A 40 7.63 4.58 37.11
C SER A 40 7.25 6.06 36.95
N LYS A 41 5.95 6.37 36.87
CA LYS A 41 5.41 7.73 36.71
C LYS A 41 4.70 8.27 37.96
N TYR A 42 4.71 7.54 39.09
CA TYR A 42 3.98 7.91 40.31
C TYR A 42 4.22 9.37 40.74
N LYS A 43 5.48 9.73 41.07
CA LYS A 43 5.83 11.05 41.61
C LYS A 43 5.35 12.18 40.70
N VAL A 44 5.76 12.15 39.43
CA VAL A 44 5.47 13.23 38.47
C VAL A 44 3.96 13.40 38.21
N VAL A 45 3.17 12.33 38.18
CA VAL A 45 1.72 12.45 37.97
C VAL A 45 0.99 12.83 39.27
N SER A 46 1.41 12.31 40.43
CA SER A 46 0.88 12.74 41.73
C SER A 46 1.12 14.24 41.99
N GLU A 47 2.28 14.75 41.59
CA GLU A 47 2.63 16.18 41.65
C GLU A 47 1.95 16.99 40.54
N LYS A 48 2.32 16.76 39.27
CA LYS A 48 2.01 17.61 38.11
C LYS A 48 0.75 17.20 37.34
N GLY A 49 0.27 15.97 37.51
CA GLY A 49 -0.78 15.36 36.69
C GLY A 49 -0.30 14.96 35.28
N TRP A 50 -1.19 14.39 34.49
CA TRP A 50 -0.99 14.08 33.08
C TRP A 50 -1.33 15.29 32.19
N ASN A 51 -0.51 15.55 31.18
CA ASN A 51 -0.83 16.44 30.06
C ASN A 51 -1.25 15.58 28.88
N ILE A 52 -2.53 15.61 28.50
CA ILE A 52 -3.15 14.71 27.53
C ILE A 52 -3.60 15.53 26.33
N GLU A 53 -3.07 15.23 25.15
CA GLU A 53 -3.64 15.67 23.87
C GLU A 53 -4.42 14.49 23.28
N SER A 54 -5.74 14.62 23.18
CA SER A 54 -6.65 13.53 22.80
C SER A 54 -7.59 13.94 21.67
N VAL A 55 -7.66 13.10 20.62
CA VAL A 55 -8.65 13.25 19.54
C VAL A 55 -10.09 13.15 20.05
N ASP A 56 -10.37 12.30 21.05
CA ASP A 56 -11.71 12.05 21.58
C ASP A 56 -12.08 12.95 22.79
N HIS A 57 -11.10 13.63 23.40
CA HIS A 57 -11.30 14.38 24.66
C HIS A 57 -10.67 15.79 24.68
N GLY A 58 -10.07 16.24 23.57
CA GLY A 58 -9.33 17.49 23.49
C GLY A 58 -8.07 17.52 24.35
N THR A 59 -7.69 18.74 24.77
CA THR A 59 -6.47 19.00 25.56
C THR A 59 -6.79 19.06 27.05
N LEU A 60 -6.27 18.12 27.84
CA LEU A 60 -6.38 18.10 29.30
C LEU A 60 -5.00 18.37 29.93
N LYS A 61 -4.85 19.43 30.73
CA LYS A 61 -3.57 19.80 31.36
C LYS A 61 -3.60 19.53 32.86
N GLY A 62 -2.54 18.88 33.36
CA GLY A 62 -2.40 18.49 34.77
C GLY A 62 -3.50 17.55 35.29
N TRP A 63 -4.15 16.79 34.41
CA TRP A 63 -5.27 15.90 34.73
C TRP A 63 -4.86 14.77 35.67
N LYS A 64 -5.73 14.41 36.63
CA LYS A 64 -5.50 13.33 37.60
C LYS A 64 -6.79 12.51 37.79
N PRO A 65 -6.71 11.18 37.91
CA PRO A 65 -7.82 10.36 38.38
C PRO A 65 -8.08 10.61 39.87
N SER A 66 -9.25 10.20 40.37
CA SER A 66 -9.71 10.46 41.75
C SER A 66 -8.72 10.05 42.85
N ARG A 67 -7.93 8.98 42.64
CA ARG A 67 -6.85 8.55 43.55
C ARG A 67 -5.66 8.03 42.73
N ILE A 68 -4.45 8.33 43.18
CA ILE A 68 -3.19 7.83 42.61
C ILE A 68 -2.42 7.11 43.72
N VAL A 69 -1.88 5.93 43.44
CA VAL A 69 -1.06 5.13 44.37
C VAL A 69 0.15 4.52 43.67
N ALA A 70 1.20 4.18 44.41
CA ALA A 70 2.45 3.64 43.86
C ALA A 70 2.42 2.12 43.67
N THR A 71 1.58 1.40 44.41
CA THR A 71 1.45 -0.07 44.37
C THR A 71 0.00 -0.56 44.42
N VAL A 72 -0.24 -1.80 43.99
CA VAL A 72 -1.56 -2.45 44.13
C VAL A 72 -1.90 -2.72 45.60
N SER A 73 -0.88 -2.97 46.44
CA SER A 73 -1.06 -3.10 47.90
C SER A 73 -1.57 -1.81 48.53
N GLU A 74 -1.08 -0.65 48.11
CA GLU A 74 -1.64 0.65 48.53
C GLU A 74 -3.07 0.86 48.00
N ALA A 75 -3.39 0.39 46.79
CA ALA A 75 -4.74 0.47 46.25
C ALA A 75 -5.75 -0.29 47.12
N ALA A 76 -5.36 -1.42 47.71
CA ALA A 76 -6.18 -2.22 48.62
C ALA A 76 -6.40 -1.57 50.01
N LEU A 77 -5.58 -0.58 50.39
CA LEU A 77 -5.74 0.11 51.67
C LEU A 77 -6.87 1.17 51.59
N PRO A 78 -7.73 1.27 52.63
CA PRO A 78 -8.79 2.26 52.70
C PRO A 78 -8.26 3.69 52.77
N SER A 79 -9.00 4.62 52.16
CA SER A 79 -8.70 6.05 52.16
C SER A 79 -9.11 6.70 53.49
N SER A 80 -8.36 6.40 54.56
CA SER A 80 -8.39 7.08 55.87
C SER A 80 -9.78 7.39 56.45
N GLY A 81 -10.49 6.37 56.99
CA GLY A 81 -11.60 6.61 57.90
C GLY A 81 -12.66 5.50 58.03
N THR A 82 -12.83 4.64 57.03
CA THR A 82 -13.87 3.61 56.97
C THR A 82 -13.34 2.27 56.44
N ASP A 83 -14.23 1.28 56.29
CA ASP A 83 -13.95 -0.12 55.92
C ASP A 83 -13.08 -0.32 54.66
N ALA A 84 -12.59 -1.56 54.52
CA ALA A 84 -11.67 -2.01 53.49
C ALA A 84 -12.04 -1.53 52.07
N GLN A 85 -11.04 -1.11 51.29
CA GLN A 85 -11.24 -0.52 49.97
C GLN A 85 -11.75 -1.55 48.96
N HIS A 86 -13.08 -1.64 48.84
CA HIS A 86 -13.71 -2.42 47.79
C HIS A 86 -13.51 -1.76 46.42
N TYR A 87 -13.47 -2.61 45.39
CA TYR A 87 -13.50 -2.21 43.99
C TYR A 87 -14.55 -3.06 43.26
N ASP A 88 -15.43 -2.37 42.56
CA ASP A 88 -16.51 -2.99 41.79
C ASP A 88 -15.94 -3.50 40.46
N TYR A 89 -14.92 -2.80 39.94
CA TYR A 89 -14.17 -3.17 38.74
C TYR A 89 -12.65 -3.05 38.93
N VAL A 90 -11.90 -3.98 38.36
CA VAL A 90 -10.43 -3.89 38.20
C VAL A 90 -10.10 -3.82 36.71
N PHE A 91 -9.57 -2.70 36.25
CA PHE A 91 -9.25 -2.45 34.84
C PHE A 91 -7.76 -2.69 34.56
N VAL A 92 -7.43 -3.79 33.90
CA VAL A 92 -6.06 -4.23 33.66
C VAL A 92 -5.60 -3.82 32.27
N SER A 93 -4.56 -2.96 32.24
CA SER A 93 -4.01 -2.34 31.02
C SER A 93 -2.46 -2.35 30.99
N THR A 94 -1.82 -3.16 31.84
CA THR A 94 -0.39 -3.46 31.73
C THR A 94 -0.06 -4.32 30.50
N LYS A 95 1.23 -4.38 30.13
CA LYS A 95 1.75 -5.34 29.15
C LYS A 95 1.64 -6.77 29.67
N GLN A 96 1.03 -7.68 28.91
CA GLN A 96 0.85 -9.07 29.33
C GLN A 96 2.13 -9.89 29.04
N LEU A 97 2.88 -10.22 30.10
CA LEU A 97 4.22 -10.81 30.04
C LEU A 97 4.33 -12.01 31.02
N PRO A 98 3.71 -13.16 30.73
CA PRO A 98 3.68 -14.31 31.63
C PRO A 98 5.05 -15.00 31.79
N ASP A 99 6.01 -14.68 30.94
CA ASP A 99 7.44 -15.03 31.08
C ASP A 99 8.15 -14.21 32.17
N SER A 100 7.52 -13.11 32.61
CA SER A 100 8.12 -12.09 33.48
C SER A 100 7.36 -11.91 34.81
N TYR A 101 6.01 -11.95 34.80
CA TYR A 101 5.18 -11.84 36.00
C TYR A 101 3.75 -12.37 35.78
N SER A 102 3.06 -12.77 36.85
CA SER A 102 1.65 -13.13 36.81
C SER A 102 0.75 -11.91 37.01
N VAL A 103 -0.15 -11.65 36.07
CA VAL A 103 -1.22 -10.64 36.22
C VAL A 103 -2.20 -11.05 37.33
N ALA A 104 -2.52 -12.35 37.47
CA ALA A 104 -3.43 -12.83 38.50
C ALA A 104 -2.92 -12.50 39.92
N GLU A 105 -1.64 -12.76 40.19
CA GLU A 105 -1.04 -12.41 41.48
C GLU A 105 -0.87 -10.89 41.67
N LEU A 106 -0.60 -10.14 40.59
CA LEU A 106 -0.52 -8.69 40.64
C LEU A 106 -1.85 -8.05 41.07
N ILE A 107 -2.99 -8.56 40.59
CA ILE A 107 -4.32 -7.99 40.89
C ILE A 107 -4.97 -8.58 42.14
N ARG A 108 -4.48 -9.72 42.65
CA ARG A 108 -5.05 -10.43 43.81
C ARG A 108 -5.36 -9.54 45.03
N PRO A 109 -4.58 -8.52 45.41
CA PRO A 109 -4.90 -7.66 46.56
C PRO A 109 -6.17 -6.79 46.40
N VAL A 110 -6.69 -6.60 45.18
CA VAL A 110 -7.84 -5.71 44.88
C VAL A 110 -9.04 -6.43 44.24
N VAL A 111 -9.00 -7.75 44.10
CA VAL A 111 -10.12 -8.55 43.58
C VAL A 111 -10.87 -9.21 44.74
N THR A 112 -12.10 -8.77 45.00
CA THR A 112 -12.97 -9.34 46.04
C THR A 112 -13.78 -10.51 45.44
N PRO A 113 -13.64 -11.75 45.95
CA PRO A 113 -14.33 -12.91 45.39
C PRO A 113 -15.86 -12.76 45.38
N GLY A 114 -16.49 -13.02 44.24
CA GLY A 114 -17.95 -12.90 44.11
C GLY A 114 -18.50 -11.50 43.86
N VAL A 115 -17.65 -10.45 43.84
CA VAL A 115 -18.11 -9.05 43.73
C VAL A 115 -17.39 -8.29 42.61
N THR A 116 -16.06 -8.18 42.68
CA THR A 116 -15.24 -7.43 41.71
C THR A 116 -15.26 -8.09 40.33
N ALA A 117 -15.62 -7.35 39.27
CA ALA A 117 -15.44 -7.81 37.89
C ALA A 117 -14.08 -7.34 37.33
N VAL A 118 -13.39 -8.20 36.57
CA VAL A 118 -12.04 -7.93 36.04
C VAL A 118 -12.12 -7.63 34.55
N ILE A 119 -11.70 -6.42 34.16
CA ILE A 119 -11.72 -5.94 32.77
C ILE A 119 -10.32 -6.08 32.15
N LEU A 120 -10.20 -6.82 31.06
CA LEU A 120 -8.93 -7.19 30.43
C LEU A 120 -8.78 -6.59 29.02
N ILE A 121 -8.23 -5.37 28.94
CA ILE A 121 -8.01 -4.65 27.67
C ILE A 121 -6.70 -5.03 26.96
N GLN A 122 -5.92 -5.94 27.56
CA GLN A 122 -4.58 -6.32 27.13
C GLN A 122 -4.58 -7.05 25.77
N ASN A 123 -3.43 -7.09 25.10
CA ASN A 123 -3.29 -7.84 23.84
C ASN A 123 -3.12 -9.35 24.09
N GLY A 124 -3.53 -10.15 23.11
CA GLY A 124 -3.31 -11.59 23.08
C GLY A 124 -4.58 -12.43 23.13
N LEU A 125 -4.37 -13.75 23.12
CA LEU A 125 -5.35 -14.84 23.20
C LEU A 125 -5.20 -15.58 24.55
N ASP A 126 -6.30 -16.11 25.07
CA ASP A 126 -6.39 -16.86 26.35
C ASP A 126 -5.87 -16.09 27.58
N ILE A 127 -5.85 -14.76 27.53
CA ILE A 127 -5.39 -13.91 28.66
C ILE A 127 -6.36 -13.97 29.85
N GLU A 128 -7.59 -14.40 29.59
CA GLU A 128 -8.69 -14.56 30.52
C GLU A 128 -8.53 -15.82 31.39
N LEU A 129 -7.95 -16.90 30.86
CA LEU A 129 -7.92 -18.20 31.55
C LEU A 129 -7.17 -18.17 32.90
N PRO A 130 -5.98 -17.55 33.04
CA PRO A 130 -5.30 -17.46 34.33
C PRO A 130 -6.02 -16.58 35.37
N ILE A 131 -6.91 -15.68 34.90
CA ILE A 131 -7.74 -14.84 35.77
C ILE A 131 -8.96 -15.63 36.25
N ILE A 132 -9.58 -16.42 35.37
CA ILE A 132 -10.68 -17.34 35.71
C ILE A 132 -10.19 -18.43 36.67
N GLU A 133 -8.98 -18.98 36.46
CA GLU A 133 -8.36 -19.97 37.36
C GLU A 133 -8.09 -19.39 38.77
N ALA A 134 -7.61 -18.14 38.84
CA ALA A 134 -7.28 -17.48 40.10
C ALA A 134 -8.50 -16.88 40.85
N PHE A 135 -9.57 -16.55 40.11
CA PHE A 135 -10.78 -15.89 40.61
C PHE A 135 -12.06 -16.50 40.00
N PRO A 136 -12.32 -17.81 40.19
CA PRO A 136 -13.41 -18.51 39.48
C PRO A 136 -14.83 -18.05 39.82
N LYS A 137 -14.99 -17.19 40.83
CA LYS A 137 -16.26 -16.59 41.26
C LYS A 137 -16.42 -15.13 40.81
N ASN A 138 -15.65 -14.68 39.82
CA ASN A 138 -15.60 -13.27 39.42
C ASN A 138 -15.78 -13.12 37.91
N THR A 139 -16.70 -12.26 37.48
CA THR A 139 -16.93 -11.99 36.05
C THR A 139 -15.65 -11.43 35.42
N VAL A 140 -15.18 -12.09 34.36
CA VAL A 140 -14.10 -11.57 33.51
C VAL A 140 -14.70 -10.95 32.26
N VAL A 141 -14.45 -9.66 32.06
CA VAL A 141 -14.83 -8.91 30.85
C VAL A 141 -13.61 -8.80 29.95
N SER A 142 -13.67 -9.44 28.80
CA SER A 142 -12.65 -9.37 27.78
C SER A 142 -12.81 -8.08 26.96
N GLY A 143 -11.71 -7.36 26.72
CA GLY A 143 -11.69 -6.13 25.92
C GLY A 143 -10.68 -6.18 24.76
N VAL A 144 -11.17 -5.87 23.56
CA VAL A 144 -10.44 -5.85 22.29
C VAL A 144 -10.44 -4.41 21.76
N SER A 145 -9.54 -3.58 22.30
CA SER A 145 -9.35 -2.17 21.90
C SER A 145 -8.43 -2.03 20.68
N VAL A 146 -8.81 -1.12 19.78
CA VAL A 146 -8.00 -0.56 18.69
C VAL A 146 -7.89 0.94 18.97
N ILE A 147 -6.71 1.38 19.40
CA ILE A 147 -6.47 2.73 19.93
C ILE A 147 -5.08 3.23 19.54
N GLY A 148 -4.98 4.49 19.11
CA GLY A 148 -3.70 5.15 18.80
C GLY A 148 -3.19 6.00 19.97
N SER A 149 -2.70 5.40 21.06
CA SER A 149 -2.22 6.16 22.23
C SER A 149 -0.79 5.81 22.68
N ARG A 150 -0.01 6.82 23.09
CA ARG A 150 1.37 6.67 23.60
C ARG A 150 1.74 7.71 24.65
N THR A 151 2.64 7.35 25.57
CA THR A 151 3.28 8.29 26.49
C THR A 151 4.31 9.16 25.77
N VAL A 152 4.41 10.44 26.11
CA VAL A 152 5.36 11.40 25.55
C VAL A 152 6.04 12.18 26.69
N GLY A 153 7.37 12.24 26.70
CA GLY A 153 8.14 13.00 27.69
C GLY A 153 7.95 12.53 29.15
N GLU A 154 7.96 13.50 30.08
CA GLU A 154 7.90 13.22 31.53
C GLU A 154 6.47 12.83 31.98
N ASN A 155 5.45 13.60 31.59
CA ASN A 155 4.06 13.42 32.01
C ASN A 155 3.04 13.65 30.87
N GLY A 156 3.43 13.44 29.61
CA GLY A 156 2.56 13.60 28.46
C GLY A 156 1.90 12.29 28.00
N ILE A 157 0.68 12.41 27.46
CA ILE A 157 -0.02 11.38 26.68
C ILE A 157 -0.43 12.01 25.34
N ALA A 158 -0.14 11.32 24.24
CA ALA A 158 -0.67 11.64 22.92
C ALA A 158 -1.62 10.53 22.48
N HIS A 159 -2.89 10.86 22.31
CA HIS A 159 -3.95 9.98 21.81
C HIS A 159 -4.42 10.51 20.46
N ILE A 160 -3.86 9.90 19.40
CA ILE A 160 -3.82 10.40 18.02
C ILE A 160 -4.76 9.65 17.07
N GLY A 161 -5.38 8.57 17.53
CA GLY A 161 -6.33 7.77 16.76
C GLY A 161 -7.42 7.23 17.68
N SER A 162 -8.66 7.65 17.40
CA SER A 162 -9.87 7.45 18.20
C SER A 162 -10.06 6.00 18.61
N GLU A 163 -10.43 5.76 19.87
CA GLU A 163 -10.62 4.39 20.37
C GLU A 163 -11.83 3.71 19.70
N ARG A 164 -11.64 2.45 19.32
CA ARG A 164 -12.71 1.52 18.97
C ARG A 164 -12.53 0.25 19.77
N VAL A 165 -13.49 -0.09 20.61
CA VAL A 165 -13.33 -1.18 21.56
C VAL A 165 -14.54 -2.12 21.58
N ILE A 166 -14.27 -3.39 21.29
CA ILE A 166 -15.23 -4.48 21.47
C ILE A 166 -15.01 -5.03 22.90
N MET A 167 -16.07 -5.12 23.70
CA MET A 167 -16.01 -5.71 25.04
C MET A 167 -17.13 -6.72 25.27
N GLY A 168 -16.92 -7.68 26.16
CA GLY A 168 -17.93 -8.68 26.49
C GLY A 168 -17.52 -9.63 27.61
N PRO A 169 -18.46 -10.37 28.20
CA PRO A 169 -18.13 -11.41 29.19
C PRO A 169 -17.34 -12.54 28.51
N HIS A 170 -16.27 -13.00 29.15
CA HIS A 170 -15.63 -14.26 28.80
C HIS A 170 -16.25 -15.36 29.65
N PHE A 171 -17.21 -16.10 29.07
CA PHE A 171 -18.05 -17.03 29.82
C PHE A 171 -17.25 -18.15 30.53
N HIS A 172 -17.53 -18.35 31.82
CA HIS A 172 -17.01 -19.45 32.63
C HIS A 172 -18.10 -20.03 33.55
N ASP A 173 -17.98 -21.31 33.90
CA ASP A 173 -19.01 -22.06 34.66
C ASP A 173 -19.02 -21.77 36.18
N GLY A 174 -18.09 -20.94 36.67
CA GLY A 174 -17.98 -20.59 38.09
C GLY A 174 -18.92 -19.47 38.55
N LEU A 175 -19.65 -18.86 37.62
CA LEU A 175 -20.78 -17.94 37.85
C LEU A 175 -21.90 -18.27 36.86
N ASP A 176 -23.12 -17.83 37.15
CA ASP A 176 -24.21 -17.89 36.17
C ASP A 176 -23.95 -16.92 35.00
N ARG A 177 -24.54 -17.20 33.83
CA ARG A 177 -24.34 -16.35 32.63
C ARG A 177 -25.04 -15.00 32.71
N GLU A 178 -26.13 -14.88 33.47
CA GLU A 178 -26.90 -13.64 33.57
C GLU A 178 -26.11 -12.59 34.37
N THR A 179 -25.49 -12.97 35.48
CA THR A 179 -24.57 -12.15 36.27
C THR A 179 -23.37 -11.69 35.45
N GLN A 180 -22.77 -12.59 34.65
CA GLN A 180 -21.65 -12.25 33.78
C GLN A 180 -22.04 -11.22 32.71
N ILE A 181 -23.19 -11.42 32.04
CA ILE A 181 -23.73 -10.46 31.06
C ILE A 181 -24.08 -9.13 31.74
N ARG A 182 -24.78 -9.16 32.89
CA ARG A 182 -25.21 -7.97 33.64
C ARG A 182 -24.02 -7.08 34.03
N GLN A 183 -23.00 -7.64 34.67
CA GLN A 183 -21.81 -6.87 35.10
C GLN A 183 -21.00 -6.34 33.91
N ALA A 184 -20.92 -7.10 32.80
CA ALA A 184 -20.26 -6.65 31.58
C ALA A 184 -21.03 -5.50 30.91
N THR A 185 -22.35 -5.63 30.72
CA THR A 185 -23.21 -4.59 30.13
C THR A 185 -23.22 -3.32 30.98
N GLU A 186 -23.23 -3.43 32.30
CA GLU A 186 -23.16 -2.28 33.21
C GLU A 186 -21.82 -1.54 33.11
N PHE A 187 -20.69 -2.26 33.06
CA PHE A 187 -19.39 -1.66 32.82
C PHE A 187 -19.32 -0.96 31.46
N ILE A 188 -19.80 -1.63 30.41
CA ILE A 188 -19.78 -1.13 29.03
C ILE A 188 -20.62 0.15 28.91
N ALA A 189 -21.82 0.18 29.49
CA ALA A 189 -22.66 1.37 29.51
C ALA A 189 -22.07 2.52 30.34
N MET A 190 -21.27 2.23 31.37
CA MET A 190 -20.48 3.25 32.08
C MET A 190 -19.35 3.78 31.20
N TYR A 191 -18.55 2.90 30.57
CA TYR A 191 -17.42 3.26 29.72
C TYR A 191 -17.86 4.07 28.50
N ASP A 192 -18.90 3.63 27.80
CA ASP A 192 -19.48 4.32 26.63
C ASP A 192 -19.95 5.74 26.96
N SER A 193 -20.62 5.93 28.11
CA SER A 193 -21.04 7.26 28.59
C SER A 193 -19.88 8.22 28.92
N GLY A 194 -18.63 7.74 28.92
CA GLY A 194 -17.41 8.54 29.02
C GLY A 194 -16.85 9.06 27.69
N GLY A 195 -17.44 8.66 26.56
CA GLY A 195 -17.08 9.11 25.20
C GLY A 195 -15.77 8.56 24.60
N PRO A 196 -15.48 7.24 24.64
CA PRO A 196 -14.22 6.63 24.16
C PRO A 196 -14.20 6.40 22.63
N GLY A 197 -14.73 7.33 21.83
CA GLY A 197 -14.91 7.11 20.39
C GLY A 197 -16.06 6.13 20.09
N ILE A 198 -15.78 4.82 20.04
CA ILE A 198 -16.78 3.76 19.73
C ILE A 198 -16.63 2.56 20.67
N VAL A 199 -17.70 2.19 21.39
CA VAL A 199 -17.82 0.93 22.14
C VAL A 199 -18.83 -0.01 21.46
N SER A 200 -18.59 -1.32 21.53
CA SER A 200 -19.60 -2.33 21.20
C SER A 200 -19.56 -3.50 22.17
N LEU A 201 -20.73 -3.89 22.69
CA LEU A 201 -20.93 -5.17 23.37
C LEU A 201 -20.93 -6.31 22.35
N ASP A 202 -20.11 -7.34 22.58
CA ASP A 202 -20.16 -8.62 21.87
C ASP A 202 -20.25 -9.76 22.90
N LEU A 203 -20.86 -10.88 22.52
CA LEU A 203 -20.94 -12.10 23.34
C LEU A 203 -20.02 -13.21 22.79
N ASP A 204 -19.46 -13.05 21.58
CA ASP A 204 -18.45 -13.91 20.96
C ASP A 204 -17.05 -13.27 21.05
N MET A 205 -16.61 -13.02 22.29
CA MET A 205 -15.27 -12.50 22.55
C MET A 205 -14.12 -13.39 22.02
N PRO A 206 -14.22 -14.74 21.96
CA PRO A 206 -13.22 -15.57 21.28
C PRO A 206 -13.02 -15.18 19.81
N LYS A 207 -14.09 -14.91 19.06
CA LYS A 207 -14.01 -14.44 17.66
C LYS A 207 -13.39 -13.05 17.53
N ALA A 208 -13.75 -12.11 18.41
CA ALA A 208 -13.13 -10.79 18.45
C ALA A 208 -11.62 -10.87 18.76
N ARG A 209 -11.23 -11.76 19.69
CA ARG A 209 -9.82 -12.05 20.04
C ARG A 209 -9.05 -12.60 18.85
N TRP A 210 -9.54 -13.67 18.22
CA TRP A 210 -8.90 -14.30 17.07
C TRP A 210 -8.80 -13.37 15.85
N TYR A 211 -9.84 -12.56 15.57
CA TYR A 211 -9.79 -11.58 14.48
C TYR A 211 -8.69 -10.53 14.71
N LYS A 212 -8.55 -10.00 15.94
CA LYS A 212 -7.42 -9.11 16.28
C LYS A 212 -6.08 -9.86 16.30
N LEU A 213 -6.07 -11.17 16.54
CA LEU A 213 -4.86 -12.00 16.49
C LEU A 213 -4.31 -12.18 15.08
N LEU A 214 -5.14 -12.14 14.02
CA LEU A 214 -4.64 -12.11 12.63
C LEU A 214 -3.73 -10.90 12.39
N TRP A 215 -4.08 -9.73 12.95
CA TRP A 215 -3.23 -8.54 12.93
C TRP A 215 -2.03 -8.69 13.88
N ASN A 216 -2.29 -8.91 15.18
CA ASN A 216 -1.24 -8.91 16.21
C ASN A 216 -0.19 -10.01 15.96
N GLY A 217 -0.60 -11.20 15.52
CA GLY A 217 0.26 -12.35 15.27
C GLY A 217 1.09 -12.26 13.98
N THR A 218 0.81 -11.31 13.08
CA THR A 218 1.54 -11.13 11.81
C THR A 218 2.17 -9.75 11.66
N PHE A 219 1.41 -8.65 11.73
CA PHE A 219 1.97 -7.32 11.57
C PHE A 219 2.86 -6.94 12.75
N ASN A 220 2.39 -7.05 14.00
CA ASN A 220 3.22 -6.65 15.14
C ASN A 220 4.51 -7.50 15.24
N THR A 221 4.41 -8.79 14.92
CA THR A 221 5.51 -9.76 15.01
C THR A 221 6.56 -9.56 13.91
N LEU A 222 6.13 -9.39 12.65
CA LEU A 222 7.02 -9.14 11.53
C LEU A 222 7.63 -7.73 11.58
N CYS A 223 6.85 -6.69 11.90
CA CYS A 223 7.37 -5.34 12.09
C CYS A 223 8.46 -5.31 13.18
N ALA A 224 8.24 -5.98 14.32
CA ALA A 224 9.19 -6.04 15.42
C ALA A 224 10.51 -6.76 15.08
N LEU A 225 10.44 -7.87 14.31
CA LEU A 225 11.65 -8.58 13.86
C LEU A 225 12.42 -7.80 12.79
N MET A 226 11.71 -7.26 11.79
CA MET A 226 12.33 -6.63 10.63
C MET A 226 12.72 -5.17 10.86
N LYS A 227 12.18 -4.53 11.91
CA LYS A 227 12.31 -3.09 12.21
C LYS A 227 11.77 -2.21 11.08
N MET A 228 10.69 -2.72 10.48
CA MET A 228 9.92 -2.13 9.39
C MET A 228 8.54 -1.71 9.89
N ASP A 229 7.95 -0.68 9.31
CA ASP A 229 6.54 -0.34 9.53
C ASP A 229 5.58 -1.20 8.67
N VAL A 230 4.27 -0.96 8.83
CA VAL A 230 3.23 -1.74 8.13
C VAL A 230 3.29 -1.56 6.61
N GLY A 231 3.58 -0.35 6.11
CA GLY A 231 3.74 -0.08 4.69
C GLY A 231 4.92 -0.84 4.11
N GLU A 232 6.09 -0.74 4.76
CA GLU A 232 7.30 -1.48 4.38
C GLU A 232 7.05 -3.00 4.35
N VAL A 233 6.35 -3.57 5.34
CA VAL A 233 6.00 -5.00 5.38
C VAL A 233 5.03 -5.40 4.26
N GLN A 234 4.01 -4.58 3.95
CA GLN A 234 3.06 -4.83 2.85
C GLN A 234 3.71 -4.72 1.47
N SER A 235 4.51 -3.67 1.24
CA SER A 235 5.30 -3.44 0.02
C SER A 235 6.34 -4.54 -0.21
N SER A 236 6.81 -5.19 0.85
CA SER A 236 7.76 -6.29 0.73
C SER A 236 7.15 -7.55 0.10
N LYS A 237 8.01 -8.36 -0.55
CA LYS A 237 7.66 -9.74 -0.94
C LYS A 237 7.30 -10.64 0.25
N GLY A 238 7.50 -10.19 1.49
CA GLY A 238 7.04 -10.82 2.72
C GLY A 238 5.52 -10.88 2.86
N ARG A 239 4.75 -9.98 2.20
CA ARG A 239 3.27 -10.03 2.21
C ARG A 239 2.75 -11.38 1.74
N GLU A 240 3.12 -11.79 0.53
CA GLU A 240 2.70 -13.05 -0.09
C GLU A 240 3.41 -14.28 0.49
N THR A 241 4.69 -14.16 0.83
CA THR A 241 5.52 -15.33 1.18
C THR A 241 5.53 -15.68 2.67
N LEU A 242 5.11 -14.75 3.54
CA LEU A 242 5.18 -14.92 4.99
C LEU A 242 3.92 -14.43 5.72
N LEU A 243 3.49 -13.18 5.52
CA LEU A 243 2.37 -12.58 6.26
C LEU A 243 1.02 -13.24 5.97
N VAL A 244 0.63 -13.35 4.70
CA VAL A 244 -0.63 -14.02 4.31
C VAL A 244 -0.60 -15.52 4.65
N PRO A 245 0.50 -16.28 4.43
CA PRO A 245 0.65 -17.63 4.95
C PRO A 245 0.52 -17.75 6.47
N MET A 246 1.04 -16.81 7.26
CA MET A 246 0.86 -16.80 8.73
C MET A 246 -0.58 -16.50 9.12
N MET A 247 -1.26 -15.56 8.45
CA MET A 247 -2.69 -15.32 8.70
C MET A 247 -3.53 -16.58 8.41
N ARG A 248 -3.21 -17.34 7.35
CA ARG A 248 -3.88 -18.62 7.06
C ARG A 248 -3.58 -19.70 8.09
N GLU A 249 -2.35 -19.77 8.61
CA GLU A 249 -2.00 -20.68 9.71
C GLU A 249 -2.75 -20.31 11.01
N LEU A 250 -2.87 -19.03 11.34
CA LEU A 250 -3.68 -18.56 12.47
C LEU A 250 -5.18 -18.85 12.30
N THR A 251 -5.75 -18.61 11.10
CA THR A 251 -7.14 -18.98 10.77
C THR A 251 -7.39 -20.49 10.88
N ALA A 252 -6.43 -21.33 10.47
CA ALA A 252 -6.55 -22.79 10.61
C ALA A 252 -6.58 -23.23 12.08
N ILE A 253 -5.81 -22.58 12.97
CA ILE A 253 -5.86 -22.86 14.41
C ILE A 253 -7.18 -22.34 15.01
N ALA A 254 -7.60 -21.13 14.64
CA ALA A 254 -8.86 -20.53 15.11
C ALA A 254 -10.06 -21.45 14.83
N LYS A 255 -10.08 -22.07 13.64
CA LYS A 255 -11.15 -22.99 13.23
C LYS A 255 -11.27 -24.23 14.12
N GLU A 256 -10.16 -24.86 14.49
CA GLU A 256 -10.15 -26.01 15.42
C GLU A 256 -10.41 -25.58 16.88
N ASP A 257 -10.17 -24.31 17.22
CA ASP A 257 -10.60 -23.66 18.46
C ASP A 257 -12.08 -23.19 18.43
N GLY A 258 -12.83 -23.56 17.38
CA GLY A 258 -14.27 -23.31 17.23
C GLY A 258 -14.66 -21.97 16.58
N VAL A 259 -13.69 -21.19 16.09
CA VAL A 259 -13.90 -19.85 15.52
C VAL A 259 -13.61 -19.84 14.02
N ASP A 260 -14.66 -19.76 13.20
CA ASP A 260 -14.52 -19.59 11.75
C ASP A 260 -14.21 -18.13 11.39
N LEU A 261 -13.03 -17.90 10.80
CA LEU A 261 -12.63 -16.62 10.22
C LEU A 261 -12.51 -16.76 8.70
N PRO A 262 -13.34 -16.07 7.89
CA PRO A 262 -13.32 -16.22 6.44
C PRO A 262 -12.03 -15.65 5.82
N GLU A 263 -11.62 -16.18 4.68
CA GLU A 263 -10.47 -15.66 3.89
C GLU A 263 -10.62 -14.15 3.57
N ALA A 264 -11.85 -13.64 3.50
CA ALA A 264 -12.13 -12.20 3.39
C ALA A 264 -11.56 -11.35 4.54
N ALA A 265 -11.39 -11.91 5.75
CA ALA A 265 -10.72 -11.26 6.87
C ALA A 265 -9.22 -11.09 6.58
N ILE A 266 -8.57 -12.13 6.06
CA ILE A 266 -7.16 -12.12 5.64
C ILE A 266 -6.97 -11.08 4.52
N GLN A 267 -7.83 -11.10 3.51
CA GLN A 267 -7.80 -10.14 2.41
C GLN A 267 -7.97 -8.69 2.89
N LYS A 268 -8.91 -8.45 3.81
CA LYS A 268 -9.13 -7.12 4.41
C LYS A 268 -7.96 -6.64 5.27
N LEU A 269 -7.25 -7.54 5.96
CA LEU A 269 -6.15 -7.15 6.84
C LEU A 269 -4.81 -7.01 6.09
N ALA A 270 -4.53 -7.86 5.09
CA ALA A 270 -3.25 -7.87 4.36
C ALA A 270 -3.17 -6.90 3.16
N TYR A 271 -4.31 -6.42 2.65
CA TYR A 271 -4.39 -5.51 1.49
C TYR A 271 -5.37 -4.34 1.70
N GLY A 272 -5.93 -4.17 2.91
CA GLY A 272 -6.89 -3.11 3.22
C GLY A 272 -6.28 -1.80 3.72
N LEU A 273 -4.95 -1.72 3.79
CA LEU A 273 -4.20 -0.49 4.11
C LEU A 273 -3.32 -0.09 2.92
N PRO A 274 -3.00 1.20 2.76
CA PRO A 274 -2.04 1.64 1.75
C PRO A 274 -0.66 1.00 1.93
N ASP A 275 0.04 0.76 0.82
CA ASP A 275 1.38 0.17 0.81
C ASP A 275 2.47 1.12 1.34
N ASP A 276 2.15 2.42 1.51
CA ASP A 276 2.97 3.46 2.16
C ASP A 276 2.61 3.73 3.63
N CYS A 277 1.74 2.91 4.25
CA CYS A 277 1.19 3.15 5.58
C CYS A 277 2.26 3.22 6.70
N PRO A 278 2.57 4.41 7.28
CA PRO A 278 3.71 4.60 8.19
C PRO A 278 3.40 4.16 9.64
N TYR A 279 2.50 3.19 9.81
CA TYR A 279 2.02 2.75 11.11
C TYR A 279 3.01 1.76 11.76
N ARG A 280 3.46 2.10 12.95
CA ARG A 280 4.50 1.37 13.71
C ARG A 280 3.83 0.62 14.88
N PRO A 281 3.65 -0.71 14.81
CA PRO A 281 2.87 -1.43 15.81
C PRO A 281 3.55 -1.53 17.18
N SER A 282 2.77 -1.90 18.21
CA SER A 282 3.22 -1.83 19.61
C SER A 282 4.48 -2.65 19.93
N MET A 283 4.64 -3.84 19.36
CA MET A 283 5.84 -4.66 19.55
C MET A 283 7.09 -4.07 18.90
N LEU A 284 6.96 -3.38 17.76
CA LEU A 284 8.08 -2.63 17.16
C LEU A 284 8.53 -1.52 18.10
N VAL A 285 7.57 -0.74 18.63
CA VAL A 285 7.87 0.33 19.60
C VAL A 285 8.48 -0.22 20.89
N ASP A 286 8.15 -1.45 21.30
CA ASP A 286 8.82 -2.13 22.42
C ASP A 286 10.26 -2.54 22.08
N VAL A 287 10.51 -3.16 20.92
CA VAL A 287 11.88 -3.52 20.46
C VAL A 287 12.78 -2.29 20.36
N GLU A 288 12.29 -1.21 19.74
CA GLU A 288 13.04 0.04 19.57
C GLU A 288 13.37 0.70 20.91
N GLN A 289 12.45 0.63 21.87
CA GLN A 289 12.62 1.18 23.22
C GLN A 289 13.17 0.15 24.22
N ARG A 290 13.75 -0.96 23.70
CA ARG A 290 14.39 -2.06 24.44
C ARG A 290 13.56 -2.63 25.60
N ARG A 291 12.26 -2.80 25.37
CA ARG A 291 11.31 -3.46 26.29
C ARG A 291 10.97 -4.88 25.84
N LEU A 292 10.47 -5.65 26.80
CA LEU A 292 9.92 -6.98 26.58
C LEU A 292 8.58 -6.92 25.82
N MET A 293 8.37 -7.90 24.96
CA MET A 293 7.24 -8.04 24.05
C MET A 293 6.23 -9.09 24.54
N GLU A 294 4.97 -8.93 24.15
CA GLU A 294 3.82 -9.79 24.55
C GLU A 294 3.76 -11.13 23.77
N ILE A 295 4.92 -11.77 23.54
CA ILE A 295 5.10 -12.91 22.61
C ILE A 295 4.26 -14.12 22.99
N GLU A 296 4.29 -14.51 24.27
CA GLU A 296 3.63 -15.72 24.77
C GLU A 296 2.11 -15.68 24.59
N VAL A 297 1.49 -14.49 24.62
CA VAL A 297 0.03 -14.34 24.45
C VAL A 297 -0.39 -13.93 23.04
N ILE A 298 0.54 -13.42 22.21
CA ILE A 298 0.27 -13.06 20.80
C ILE A 298 0.52 -14.24 19.84
N LEU A 299 1.57 -15.04 20.04
CA LEU A 299 1.84 -16.26 19.27
C LEU A 299 1.94 -17.53 20.12
N GLY A 300 2.51 -17.45 21.32
CA GLY A 300 2.75 -18.65 22.15
C GLY A 300 1.46 -19.44 22.45
N ASN A 301 0.38 -18.77 22.83
CA ASN A 301 -0.90 -19.42 23.13
C ASN A 301 -1.57 -20.01 21.88
N ALA A 302 -1.55 -19.30 20.74
CA ALA A 302 -2.02 -19.86 19.47
C ALA A 302 -1.21 -21.10 19.05
N LEU A 303 0.10 -21.13 19.27
CA LEU A 303 0.95 -22.29 18.98
C LEU A 303 0.73 -23.46 19.95
N LYS A 304 0.43 -23.20 21.23
CA LYS A 304 -0.01 -24.23 22.20
C LYS A 304 -1.35 -24.86 21.76
N LYS A 305 -2.27 -24.07 21.19
CA LYS A 305 -3.48 -24.60 20.54
C LYS A 305 -3.17 -25.38 19.27
N ALA A 306 -2.27 -24.90 18.42
CA ALA A 306 -1.83 -25.61 17.21
C ALA A 306 -1.29 -27.01 17.54
N GLU A 307 -0.44 -27.13 18.56
CA GLU A 307 0.05 -28.43 19.05
C GLU A 307 -1.08 -29.30 19.60
N ARG A 308 -2.00 -28.75 20.40
CA ARG A 308 -3.16 -29.46 20.96
C ARG A 308 -4.10 -30.03 19.90
N TYR A 309 -4.34 -29.29 18.81
CA TYR A 309 -5.24 -29.68 17.71
C TYR A 309 -4.53 -30.40 16.56
N GLY A 310 -3.19 -30.48 16.57
CA GLY A 310 -2.40 -31.07 15.48
C GLY A 310 -2.30 -30.20 14.22
N VAL A 311 -2.60 -28.90 14.33
CA VAL A 311 -2.57 -27.96 13.20
C VAL A 311 -1.13 -27.54 12.89
N SER A 312 -0.74 -27.66 11.62
CA SER A 312 0.61 -27.30 11.17
C SER A 312 0.74 -25.79 10.95
N ALA A 313 1.50 -25.11 11.84
CA ALA A 313 1.72 -23.66 11.80
C ALA A 313 3.21 -23.24 11.67
N PRO A 314 4.00 -23.80 10.72
CA PRO A 314 5.46 -23.67 10.70
C PRO A 314 6.00 -22.23 10.54
N LYS A 315 5.31 -21.29 9.88
CA LYS A 315 5.81 -19.91 9.78
C LYS A 315 5.57 -19.17 11.09
N CYS A 316 4.40 -19.37 11.70
CA CYS A 316 4.09 -18.85 13.02
C CYS A 316 5.09 -19.36 14.07
N SER A 317 5.41 -20.67 14.07
CA SER A 317 6.44 -21.25 14.95
C SER A 317 7.83 -20.65 14.70
N THR A 318 8.21 -20.44 13.45
CA THR A 318 9.52 -19.86 13.10
C THR A 318 9.63 -18.41 13.58
N VAL A 319 8.60 -17.58 13.36
CA VAL A 319 8.57 -16.18 13.83
C VAL A 319 8.53 -16.08 15.36
N TYR A 320 7.81 -16.98 16.04
CA TYR A 320 7.78 -17.06 17.49
C TYR A 320 9.16 -17.37 18.11
N GLU A 321 9.90 -18.35 17.58
CA GLU A 321 11.26 -18.65 18.08
C GLU A 321 12.25 -17.51 17.78
N LEU A 322 12.16 -16.86 16.61
CA LEU A 322 12.96 -15.66 16.30
C LEU A 322 12.66 -14.51 17.27
N LEU A 323 11.38 -14.28 17.60
CA LEU A 323 10.98 -13.28 18.59
C LEU A 323 11.53 -13.61 19.98
N LYS A 324 11.58 -14.89 20.37
CA LYS A 324 12.15 -15.32 21.65
C LYS A 324 13.67 -15.14 21.70
N MET A 325 14.37 -15.24 20.57
CA MET A 325 15.79 -14.85 20.48
C MET A 325 15.99 -13.34 20.65
N GLU A 326 15.12 -12.48 20.08
CA GLU A 326 15.18 -11.02 20.27
C GLU A 326 14.76 -10.62 21.70
N GLN A 327 13.74 -11.25 22.29
CA GLN A 327 13.36 -11.11 23.72
C GLN A 327 14.53 -11.47 24.63
N TRP A 328 15.20 -12.60 24.38
CA TRP A 328 16.39 -13.02 25.14
C TRP A 328 17.53 -12.00 24.99
N ARG A 329 17.76 -11.46 23.79
CA ARG A 329 18.77 -10.43 23.55
C ARG A 329 18.44 -9.14 24.32
N ILE A 330 17.17 -8.73 24.38
CA ILE A 330 16.72 -7.59 25.19
C ILE A 330 16.88 -7.88 26.70
N HIS A 331 16.59 -9.11 27.16
CA HIS A 331 16.88 -9.51 28.54
C HIS A 331 18.38 -9.44 28.88
N GLN A 332 19.27 -9.86 27.97
CA GLN A 332 20.72 -9.75 28.18
C GLN A 332 21.22 -8.32 28.17
N ASP A 333 20.64 -7.43 27.37
CA ASP A 333 20.96 -5.99 27.43
C ASP A 333 20.48 -5.38 28.77
N LEU A 334 19.30 -5.77 29.27
CA LEU A 334 18.73 -5.30 30.53
C LEU A 334 19.47 -5.83 31.79
N SER A 335 19.94 -7.09 31.79
CA SER A 335 20.83 -7.63 32.83
C SER A 335 22.28 -7.14 32.65
N GLY A 336 22.68 -6.84 31.42
CA GLY A 336 23.94 -6.19 31.05
C GLY A 336 24.09 -4.82 31.71
N VAL A 337 23.03 -4.00 31.72
CA VAL A 337 23.02 -2.70 32.43
C VAL A 337 23.14 -2.84 33.96
N LEU A 338 22.77 -3.99 34.53
CA LEU A 338 23.03 -4.34 35.93
C LEU A 338 24.45 -4.88 36.20
N THR A 339 25.19 -5.26 35.16
CA THR A 339 26.58 -5.78 35.25
C THR A 339 27.64 -4.86 34.62
N SER A 340 27.25 -3.80 33.93
CA SER A 340 28.14 -2.78 33.38
C SER A 340 28.82 -1.90 34.44
N HIS A 341 28.39 -1.99 35.72
CA HIS A 341 29.13 -1.46 36.87
C HIS A 341 30.18 -2.42 37.45
N ILE A 342 30.29 -3.65 36.92
CA ILE A 342 31.22 -4.70 37.39
C ILE A 342 32.20 -5.15 36.29
N CYS A 343 31.89 -4.97 35.01
CA CYS A 343 32.79 -5.31 33.90
C CYS A 343 33.61 -4.14 33.33
N ILE A 344 34.32 -3.44 34.21
CA ILE A 344 35.60 -2.78 33.88
C ILE A 344 36.68 -3.59 34.63
N TRP A 345 37.89 -3.72 34.07
CA TRP A 345 39.03 -4.53 34.54
C TRP A 345 39.03 -6.02 34.16
N ARG A 346 39.33 -6.27 32.87
CA ARG A 346 40.33 -7.28 32.41
C ARG A 346 40.80 -6.89 31.01
N GLU A 347 41.64 -5.86 30.94
CA GLU A 347 43.10 -6.00 30.80
C GLU A 347 43.54 -6.37 29.38
N SER A 348 43.68 -5.34 28.54
CA SER A 348 44.80 -5.29 27.60
C SER A 348 46.09 -5.13 28.42
N GLY A 349 47.09 -5.99 28.21
CA GLY A 349 48.23 -6.06 29.11
C GLY A 349 49.40 -5.12 28.77
N THR A 350 49.72 -4.20 29.68
CA THR A 350 51.08 -3.66 29.90
C THR A 350 51.19 -3.06 31.32
N LYS A 351 52.36 -3.23 31.98
CA LYS A 351 52.66 -2.67 33.31
C LYS A 351 53.32 -1.29 33.23
N PRO A 352 53.26 -0.49 34.31
CA PRO A 352 54.49 -0.11 35.01
C PRO A 352 54.43 -0.31 36.55
N ILE A 353 55.37 0.28 37.31
CA ILE A 353 55.95 -0.29 38.55
C ILE A 353 56.09 0.74 39.72
N MET A 354 55.59 0.36 40.91
CA MET A 354 56.01 0.66 42.32
C MET A 354 55.95 2.06 43.01
N SER A 355 55.88 1.96 44.37
CA SER A 355 56.31 2.86 45.48
C SER A 355 55.39 4.00 45.98
N GLU A 356 55.42 4.42 47.28
CA GLU A 356 55.37 3.65 48.57
C GLU A 356 55.09 4.54 49.83
N GLN A 357 54.47 3.95 50.87
CA GLN A 357 54.46 4.31 52.33
C GLN A 357 53.72 5.60 52.88
N LEU A 358 53.63 5.71 54.22
CA LEU A 358 52.64 6.48 55.05
C LEU A 358 53.29 7.32 56.20
N ALA A 359 52.55 8.27 56.84
CA ALA A 359 52.53 8.47 58.33
C ALA A 359 51.57 9.57 58.92
N THR A 360 50.61 9.15 59.78
CA THR A 360 50.15 9.69 61.12
C THR A 360 49.75 11.16 61.46
N ASN A 361 48.50 11.31 61.95
CA ASN A 361 48.05 11.86 63.28
C ASN A 361 47.71 13.36 63.61
N VAL A 362 46.45 13.56 64.09
CA VAL A 362 45.97 14.33 65.29
C VAL A 362 45.52 15.83 65.20
N THR A 363 44.49 16.14 66.01
CA THR A 363 43.93 17.45 66.49
C THR A 363 42.82 18.22 65.73
N GLU A 364 42.19 19.12 66.50
CA GLU A 364 40.87 19.77 66.38
C GLU A 364 40.71 20.88 65.32
N ASN A 365 39.44 21.24 65.05
CA ASN A 365 38.94 22.53 64.53
C ASN A 365 39.48 23.08 63.19
N GLY A 366 38.56 23.41 62.27
CA GLY A 366 38.83 24.35 61.18
C GLY A 366 38.51 23.84 59.77
N ASP A 367 38.71 24.76 58.84
CA ASP A 367 38.30 24.77 57.43
C ASP A 367 38.79 23.63 56.51
N THR A 368 38.18 23.62 55.31
CA THR A 368 38.64 23.01 54.03
C THR A 368 38.56 21.47 53.79
N GLU A 369 38.18 21.17 52.55
CA GLU A 369 38.34 19.98 51.68
C GLU A 369 38.68 18.57 52.21
N GLY A 370 38.16 17.53 51.51
CA GLY A 370 38.76 16.19 51.51
C GLY A 370 37.77 15.02 51.66
N ASN A 371 38.15 13.83 51.17
CA ASN A 371 37.32 12.62 51.17
C ASN A 371 38.08 11.40 51.74
N ARG A 372 37.49 10.72 52.75
CA ARG A 372 37.28 9.25 52.95
C ARG A 372 38.32 8.21 52.41
N PRO A 373 38.36 6.94 52.93
CA PRO A 373 37.91 6.35 54.23
C PRO A 373 38.84 5.22 54.80
N ARG A 374 38.32 4.41 55.76
CA ARG A 374 38.85 3.16 56.39
C ARG A 374 39.92 3.40 57.49
N GLN A 375 40.14 2.51 58.46
CA GLN A 375 39.85 1.06 58.60
C GLN A 375 39.69 0.70 60.10
N ASP A 376 38.92 -0.36 60.47
CA ASP A 376 39.26 -1.18 61.65
C ASP A 376 38.51 -2.54 61.73
N SER A 377 38.91 -3.42 62.66
CA SER A 377 38.31 -4.75 62.90
C SER A 377 38.52 -5.28 64.32
N ALA A 378 37.47 -5.79 64.98
CA ALA A 378 37.58 -6.60 66.20
C ALA A 378 36.40 -7.59 66.37
N ASP A 379 36.75 -8.87 66.58
CA ASP A 379 36.26 -9.83 67.60
C ASP A 379 34.78 -9.78 68.06
N ALA A 380 33.97 -10.84 67.83
CA ALA A 380 33.90 -12.14 68.56
C ALA A 380 32.87 -12.11 69.73
N ALA A 381 32.22 -13.19 70.15
CA ALA A 381 32.28 -14.62 69.76
C ALA A 381 30.82 -15.21 69.78
N VAL A 382 30.51 -16.39 69.20
CA VAL A 382 30.40 -17.74 69.83
C VAL A 382 29.34 -18.52 69.00
N LEU A 383 29.20 -19.85 68.87
CA LEU A 383 29.99 -21.12 68.77
C LEU A 383 28.99 -22.18 68.18
N HIS A 384 29.30 -23.39 67.70
CA HIS A 384 30.54 -24.18 67.56
C HIS A 384 30.37 -25.23 66.42
N GLY A 385 31.44 -25.49 65.63
CA GLY A 385 31.65 -26.78 64.94
C GLY A 385 31.01 -26.94 63.53
N SER A 386 31.69 -27.45 62.51
CA SER A 386 32.43 -28.74 62.35
C SER A 386 31.51 -29.88 61.83
N ARG A 387 31.94 -30.78 60.93
CA ARG A 387 33.09 -30.87 59.99
C ARG A 387 32.88 -32.08 59.06
N GLU A 388 33.52 -32.08 57.89
CA GLU A 388 33.89 -33.28 57.07
C GLU A 388 32.84 -34.20 56.38
N HIS A 389 33.15 -34.49 55.11
CA HIS A 389 33.15 -35.78 54.40
C HIS A 389 32.09 -36.91 54.59
N ARG A 390 31.71 -37.43 53.40
CA ARG A 390 31.59 -38.87 53.00
C ARG A 390 30.35 -39.70 53.38
N SER A 391 29.62 -40.03 52.30
CA SER A 391 29.16 -41.37 51.88
C SER A 391 28.21 -42.24 52.72
N ASN A 392 27.21 -42.74 51.98
CA ASN A 392 26.61 -44.09 52.06
C ASN A 392 25.57 -44.42 53.15
N GLU A 393 24.78 -45.44 52.76
CA GLU A 393 23.97 -46.36 53.58
C GLU A 393 22.74 -45.81 54.34
N SER A 394 21.80 -46.68 54.70
CA SER A 394 20.72 -47.20 53.84
C SER A 394 19.78 -48.16 54.60
N GLN A 395 18.53 -48.30 54.13
CA GLN A 395 17.55 -49.36 54.47
C GLN A 395 16.92 -49.34 55.89
N GLY A 396 15.77 -50.02 56.01
CA GLY A 396 14.88 -50.10 57.18
C GLY A 396 13.46 -49.59 56.83
N ARG A 397 12.49 -50.38 56.34
CA ARG A 397 11.75 -51.55 56.94
C ARG A 397 10.78 -51.11 58.06
N GLU A 398 9.55 -51.63 58.20
CA GLU A 398 8.76 -52.64 57.46
C GLU A 398 7.27 -52.61 57.91
N VAL A 399 6.37 -53.38 57.24
CA VAL A 399 5.15 -54.05 57.83
C VAL A 399 3.96 -53.16 58.31
N SER A 400 2.66 -53.51 58.18
CA SER A 400 1.91 -54.51 57.36
C SER A 400 0.37 -54.35 57.47
N ASP A 401 -0.36 -54.79 56.42
CA ASP A 401 -1.65 -55.53 56.41
C ASP A 401 -3.02 -55.04 56.99
N ALA A 402 -4.07 -55.63 56.38
CA ALA A 402 -5.36 -56.08 56.95
C ALA A 402 -6.68 -55.23 56.86
N SER A 403 -7.36 -55.34 55.70
CA SER A 403 -8.67 -56.01 55.53
C SER A 403 -10.04 -55.50 56.07
N GLN A 404 -11.06 -55.60 55.18
CA GLN A 404 -12.41 -56.23 55.34
C GLN A 404 -13.75 -55.41 55.41
N LEU A 405 -14.71 -55.80 54.53
CA LEU A 405 -16.21 -55.83 54.65
C LEU A 405 -17.02 -54.50 54.70
N LEU A 406 -18.32 -54.39 54.32
CA LEU A 406 -19.13 -55.02 53.24
C LEU A 406 -20.50 -54.27 53.06
N GLY A 407 -21.04 -54.16 51.82
CA GLY A 407 -22.46 -53.87 51.49
C GLY A 407 -23.02 -52.45 51.77
N SER A 408 -24.22 -52.04 51.32
CA SER A 408 -25.17 -52.49 50.26
C SER A 408 -26.47 -51.64 50.33
N GLY A 409 -27.27 -51.34 49.29
CA GLY A 409 -27.17 -51.58 47.83
C GLY A 409 -28.56 -51.61 47.13
N SER A 410 -28.61 -51.35 45.80
CA SER A 410 -29.80 -51.45 44.89
C SER A 410 -30.89 -50.35 45.02
N SER A 411 -31.86 -50.17 44.10
CA SER A 411 -32.17 -50.77 42.77
C SER A 411 -33.06 -49.77 42.00
N ASP A 412 -33.23 -49.74 40.66
CA ASP A 412 -32.45 -50.21 39.49
C ASP A 412 -32.66 -49.14 38.37
N ILE A 413 -33.01 -49.25 37.08
CA ILE A 413 -33.33 -50.25 36.01
C ILE A 413 -32.88 -49.52 34.71
N SER A 414 -31.81 -49.92 33.98
CA SER A 414 -31.71 -50.93 32.89
C SER A 414 -32.66 -50.68 31.69
N VAL A 415 -32.35 -50.97 30.41
CA VAL A 415 -31.38 -51.82 29.68
C VAL A 415 -31.06 -51.10 28.33
N ALA A 416 -30.00 -51.30 27.53
CA ALA A 416 -28.55 -51.63 27.58
C ALA A 416 -28.10 -51.74 26.07
N GLN A 417 -26.86 -51.78 25.59
CA GLN A 417 -25.48 -51.76 26.13
C GLN A 417 -24.61 -51.00 25.05
N GLU A 418 -23.35 -51.18 24.60
CA GLU A 418 -22.14 -52.04 24.72
C GLU A 418 -20.89 -51.21 24.30
N SER A 419 -19.64 -51.55 24.63
CA SER A 419 -19.08 -52.35 25.74
C SER A 419 -17.57 -52.04 25.92
N TYR A 420 -17.08 -52.11 27.17
CA TYR A 420 -15.67 -52.10 27.66
C TYR A 420 -14.68 -50.98 27.19
N GLY A 421 -13.73 -50.51 28.02
CA GLY A 421 -13.37 -50.83 29.41
C GLY A 421 -12.19 -49.95 29.91
N ALA A 422 -11.78 -50.09 31.18
CA ALA A 422 -10.77 -49.21 31.83
C ALA A 422 -9.91 -50.01 32.87
N LEU A 423 -8.99 -49.47 33.67
CA LEU A 423 -8.65 -48.08 34.10
C LEU A 423 -7.19 -48.02 34.59
N HIS A 424 -6.66 -46.81 34.83
CA HIS A 424 -5.45 -46.46 35.63
C HIS A 424 -4.04 -46.92 35.19
N GLU A 425 -3.10 -45.96 35.08
CA GLU A 425 -1.67 -46.22 35.33
C GLU A 425 -0.89 -44.94 35.76
N GLN A 426 0.10 -45.11 36.64
CA GLN A 426 1.20 -44.17 36.96
C GLN A 426 2.36 -44.98 37.61
N PRO A 427 3.63 -44.53 37.55
CA PRO A 427 4.29 -43.74 36.51
C PRO A 427 5.66 -44.36 36.10
N ARG A 428 6.39 -43.68 35.20
CA ARG A 428 7.78 -43.96 34.73
C ARG A 428 7.96 -45.12 33.72
N LYS A 429 8.27 -44.77 32.46
CA LYS A 429 9.64 -44.84 31.91
C LYS A 429 9.75 -44.18 30.53
N ARG A 430 10.93 -43.62 30.22
CA ARG A 430 11.22 -42.84 29.00
C ARG A 430 11.47 -43.75 27.79
N ALA A 431 10.39 -44.28 27.19
CA ALA A 431 10.50 -45.10 25.99
C ALA A 431 10.97 -44.28 24.78
N LYS A 432 12.13 -44.62 24.21
CA LYS A 432 12.60 -44.06 22.94
C LYS A 432 11.73 -44.61 21.80
N ARG A 433 10.92 -43.78 21.13
CA ARG A 433 10.29 -44.19 19.86
C ARG A 433 11.32 -44.13 18.73
N VAL A 434 11.34 -45.18 17.90
CA VAL A 434 12.40 -45.45 16.93
C VAL A 434 12.08 -44.81 15.58
N ILE A 435 13.02 -44.04 15.03
CA ILE A 435 12.97 -43.59 13.64
C ILE A 435 13.34 -44.78 12.73
N ARG A 436 12.33 -45.37 12.08
CA ARG A 436 12.51 -46.25 10.92
C ARG A 436 12.91 -45.39 9.70
N SER A 437 13.85 -45.89 8.89
CA SER A 437 14.35 -45.20 7.70
C SER A 437 13.36 -45.22 6.54
N MET A 438 13.17 -44.08 5.87
CA MET A 438 12.43 -43.97 4.61
C MET A 438 13.04 -44.87 3.50
N PRO A 439 12.23 -45.47 2.60
CA PRO A 439 12.73 -46.22 1.46
C PRO A 439 13.54 -45.36 0.48
N GLY A 440 14.50 -45.97 -0.22
CA GLY A 440 15.12 -45.39 -1.42
C GLY A 440 16.56 -44.88 -1.28
N SER A 441 17.08 -44.61 -0.07
CA SER A 441 18.47 -44.15 0.11
C SER A 441 19.46 -45.31 0.28
N SER A 442 20.62 -45.21 -0.38
CA SER A 442 21.75 -46.15 -0.20
C SER A 442 22.79 -45.57 0.77
N CYS A 443 23.39 -46.43 1.61
CA CYS A 443 24.45 -46.01 2.52
C CYS A 443 25.71 -45.57 1.76
N LEU A 444 26.53 -44.70 2.36
CA LEU A 444 27.71 -44.09 1.74
C LEU A 444 28.66 -45.15 1.15
N ARG A 445 28.89 -46.26 1.86
CA ARG A 445 29.77 -47.36 1.42
C ARG A 445 29.25 -48.05 0.15
N CYS A 446 27.96 -48.34 0.08
CA CYS A 446 27.32 -48.94 -1.10
C CYS A 446 27.21 -47.95 -2.27
N LYS A 447 26.94 -46.67 -1.98
CA LYS A 447 26.88 -45.58 -2.98
C LYS A 447 28.24 -45.36 -3.65
N VAL A 448 29.33 -45.27 -2.88
CA VAL A 448 30.71 -45.18 -3.39
C VAL A 448 31.09 -46.43 -4.19
N LYS A 449 30.76 -47.63 -3.71
CA LYS A 449 31.00 -48.89 -4.45
C LYS A 449 29.94 -49.20 -5.53
N LYS A 450 29.09 -48.24 -5.93
CA LYS A 450 28.02 -48.37 -6.94
C LYS A 450 27.25 -49.71 -6.89
N THR A 451 26.91 -50.20 -5.71
CA THR A 451 26.32 -51.54 -5.50
C THR A 451 25.01 -51.49 -4.71
N LYS A 452 24.09 -52.41 -5.02
CA LYS A 452 22.76 -52.48 -4.39
C LYS A 452 22.88 -52.58 -2.87
N CYS A 453 22.14 -51.69 -2.19
CA CYS A 453 22.11 -51.52 -0.74
C CYS A 453 20.73 -51.99 -0.22
N GLU A 454 20.71 -53.02 0.60
CA GLU A 454 19.47 -53.63 1.13
C GLU A 454 19.53 -53.66 2.66
N PRO A 455 18.47 -53.27 3.39
CA PRO A 455 18.46 -53.30 4.85
C PRO A 455 18.76 -54.69 5.42
N SER A 456 19.49 -54.76 6.54
CA SER A 456 19.55 -55.99 7.33
C SER A 456 18.17 -56.31 7.91
N GLU A 457 17.83 -57.59 7.94
CA GLU A 457 16.64 -58.11 8.61
C GLU A 457 16.88 -58.35 10.12
N VAL A 458 18.14 -58.25 10.58
CA VAL A 458 18.57 -58.60 11.95
C VAL A 458 19.07 -57.39 12.75
N LYS A 459 19.69 -56.39 12.09
CA LYS A 459 20.26 -55.21 12.77
C LYS A 459 19.74 -53.89 12.19
N GLU A 460 19.05 -53.11 13.03
CA GLU A 460 18.61 -51.77 12.63
C GLU A 460 19.77 -50.88 12.17
N ARG A 461 19.50 -50.05 11.16
CA ARG A 461 20.42 -49.04 10.59
C ARG A 461 21.68 -49.59 9.88
N ILE A 462 21.81 -50.91 9.70
CA ILE A 462 22.88 -51.54 8.92
C ILE A 462 22.29 -52.23 7.68
N CYS A 463 23.00 -52.19 6.55
CA CYS A 463 22.62 -52.91 5.33
C CYS A 463 23.32 -54.29 5.26
N LYS A 464 22.67 -55.30 4.65
CA LYS A 464 23.16 -56.71 4.63
C LYS A 464 24.63 -56.84 4.22
N ARG A 465 25.07 -56.04 3.23
CA ARG A 465 26.44 -56.05 2.68
C ARG A 465 27.48 -55.38 3.59
N CYS A 466 27.07 -54.44 4.45
CA CYS A 466 27.94 -53.86 5.48
C CYS A 466 28.00 -54.77 6.71
N GLU A 467 26.90 -55.43 7.06
CA GLU A 467 26.89 -56.47 8.09
C GLU A 467 27.77 -57.67 7.71
N SER A 468 27.59 -58.25 6.52
CA SER A 468 28.34 -59.44 6.09
C SER A 468 29.84 -59.18 5.89
N GLY A 469 30.24 -57.93 5.67
CA GLY A 469 31.65 -57.52 5.60
C GLY A 469 32.24 -57.04 6.93
N ASN A 470 31.44 -57.00 8.01
CA ASN A 470 31.76 -56.35 9.28
C ASN A 470 32.32 -54.92 9.09
N HIS A 471 31.49 -54.07 8.50
CA HIS A 471 31.85 -52.72 8.06
C HIS A 471 30.84 -51.67 8.52
N GLU A 472 31.32 -50.47 8.84
CA GLU A 472 30.45 -49.37 9.27
C GLU A 472 29.51 -48.92 8.13
N CYS A 473 28.23 -48.73 8.48
CA CYS A 473 27.13 -48.48 7.54
C CYS A 473 26.53 -47.08 7.72
N GLN A 474 27.31 -46.05 7.39
CA GLN A 474 26.85 -44.66 7.49
C GLN A 474 25.90 -44.26 6.35
N TYR A 475 24.80 -43.59 6.68
CA TYR A 475 23.91 -42.91 5.73
C TYR A 475 24.19 -41.40 5.79
N PRO A 476 24.11 -40.68 4.65
CA PRO A 476 24.46 -39.26 4.62
C PRO A 476 23.41 -38.42 5.37
N VAL A 477 23.84 -37.73 6.44
CA VAL A 477 23.00 -36.75 7.14
C VAL A 477 22.94 -35.48 6.30
N GLN A 478 21.81 -35.23 5.64
CA GLN A 478 21.62 -33.98 4.90
C GLN A 478 21.44 -32.81 5.87
N ARG A 479 22.39 -31.88 5.84
CA ARG A 479 22.09 -30.46 6.05
C ARG A 479 21.42 -29.95 4.77
N TRP A 480 20.37 -29.15 4.89
CA TRP A 480 19.79 -28.43 3.76
C TRP A 480 20.11 -26.93 3.86
N ALA A 481 20.60 -26.40 2.74
CA ALA A 481 20.66 -24.97 2.43
C ALA A 481 19.88 -24.78 1.11
N PRO A 482 19.17 -23.66 0.92
CA PRO A 482 18.19 -23.53 -0.16
C PRO A 482 18.83 -23.11 -1.50
N ARG A 483 18.39 -23.73 -2.61
CA ARG A 483 18.16 -23.03 -3.90
C ARG A 483 17.42 -23.89 -4.92
N ASN A 484 16.58 -23.19 -5.69
CA ASN A 484 15.98 -23.51 -6.99
C ASN A 484 15.58 -24.97 -7.30
N ASP A 485 14.27 -25.16 -7.50
CA ASP A 485 13.78 -25.93 -8.64
C ASP A 485 13.26 -24.95 -9.70
N ASN A 486 13.71 -25.11 -10.94
CA ASN A 486 13.09 -24.55 -12.14
C ASN A 486 13.29 -25.59 -13.25
N LEU A 487 12.23 -25.94 -13.98
CA LEU A 487 12.20 -27.17 -14.79
C LEU A 487 12.93 -27.06 -16.13
N ASP A 488 13.55 -28.19 -16.50
CA ASP A 488 13.94 -28.69 -17.82
C ASP A 488 14.10 -27.72 -19.01
N THR A 489 15.34 -27.61 -19.52
CA THR A 489 15.79 -28.25 -20.79
C THR A 489 17.25 -27.83 -21.08
N GLY A 490 18.11 -28.61 -21.74
CA GLY A 490 17.90 -29.95 -22.29
C GLY A 490 18.58 -30.15 -23.65
N PHE A 491 19.92 -30.08 -23.73
CA PHE A 491 20.70 -30.59 -24.87
C PHE A 491 22.11 -31.05 -24.45
N SER A 492 22.71 -31.94 -25.24
CA SER A 492 23.77 -32.84 -24.79
C SER A 492 25.12 -32.67 -25.51
N ASN A 493 26.21 -32.78 -24.72
CA ASN A 493 27.52 -33.40 -25.02
C ASN A 493 28.16 -33.23 -26.41
N LEU A 494 29.45 -32.86 -26.42
CA LEU A 494 30.48 -33.60 -27.15
C LEU A 494 31.87 -33.49 -26.47
N SER A 495 32.71 -34.47 -26.79
CA SER A 495 34.13 -34.72 -26.51
C SER A 495 35.11 -33.52 -26.59
N SER A 496 36.31 -33.53 -25.99
CA SER A 496 36.97 -34.49 -25.06
C SER A 496 38.33 -33.96 -24.54
N SER A 497 38.94 -34.73 -23.62
CA SER A 497 40.39 -35.01 -23.50
C SER A 497 41.39 -33.89 -23.14
N ASP A 498 41.71 -33.86 -21.84
CA ASP A 498 43.07 -34.07 -21.27
C ASP A 498 44.18 -32.98 -21.36
N PRO A 499 45.22 -33.02 -20.49
CA PRO A 499 45.60 -31.83 -19.73
C PRO A 499 47.13 -31.62 -19.54
N ARG A 500 47.52 -30.85 -18.51
CA ARG A 500 48.86 -30.75 -17.89
C ARG A 500 49.93 -29.99 -18.72
N SER A 501 50.92 -29.33 -18.12
CA SER A 501 51.17 -28.93 -16.71
C SER A 501 52.29 -27.87 -16.65
N SER A 502 52.53 -27.30 -15.45
CA SER A 502 53.85 -26.87 -14.92
C SER A 502 54.61 -25.71 -15.63
N THR A 503 55.29 -24.77 -14.98
CA THR A 503 55.49 -24.42 -13.54
C THR A 503 56.02 -22.97 -13.43
N PHE A 504 56.17 -22.46 -12.20
CA PHE A 504 57.12 -21.42 -11.70
C PHE A 504 58.29 -21.01 -12.63
N ASP A 505 58.84 -19.78 -12.60
CA ASP A 505 59.04 -18.94 -11.40
C ASP A 505 59.31 -17.42 -11.64
N ASN A 506 59.18 -16.63 -10.55
CA ASN A 506 59.83 -15.37 -10.13
C ASN A 506 60.19 -14.17 -11.08
N ARG A 507 59.79 -12.96 -10.59
CA ARG A 507 60.49 -11.63 -10.60
C ARG A 507 60.84 -10.91 -11.91
N GLY A 508 60.44 -9.63 -11.97
CA GLY A 508 61.09 -8.58 -12.77
C GLY A 508 60.25 -7.31 -12.86
N SER A 509 60.75 -6.17 -12.38
CA SER A 509 60.08 -4.86 -12.49
C SER A 509 60.61 -4.07 -13.69
N TYR A 510 59.72 -3.47 -14.49
CA TYR A 510 60.05 -2.26 -15.26
C TYR A 510 58.78 -1.45 -15.55
N GLU A 511 58.90 -0.12 -15.54
CA GLU A 511 57.82 0.80 -15.93
C GLU A 511 57.77 0.95 -17.46
N SER A 512 56.59 1.09 -18.04
CA SER A 512 56.44 1.66 -19.38
C SER A 512 55.12 2.40 -19.55
N SER A 513 55.10 3.34 -20.49
CA SER A 513 54.12 4.42 -20.62
C SER A 513 52.68 3.97 -20.94
N PHE A 514 51.71 4.54 -20.22
CA PHE A 514 50.35 4.70 -20.72
C PHE A 514 50.33 5.67 -21.92
N ASP A 515 50.00 5.20 -23.12
CA ASP A 515 49.75 6.07 -24.28
C ASP A 515 48.24 6.35 -24.43
N ALA A 516 47.81 7.46 -23.84
CA ALA A 516 46.42 7.90 -23.86
C ALA A 516 45.93 8.35 -25.26
N ARG A 517 46.82 8.64 -26.22
CA ARG A 517 46.40 9.06 -27.58
C ARG A 517 45.85 7.90 -28.40
N ALA A 518 46.47 6.73 -28.29
CA ALA A 518 46.04 5.53 -29.02
C ALA A 518 44.62 5.07 -28.62
N ASP A 519 44.19 5.33 -27.37
CA ASP A 519 42.87 4.92 -26.89
C ASP A 519 41.77 5.96 -27.11
N LEU A 520 42.12 7.23 -27.34
CA LEU A 520 41.21 8.24 -27.90
C LEU A 520 40.87 7.93 -29.36
N GLN A 521 41.89 7.72 -30.21
CA GLN A 521 41.69 7.42 -31.64
C GLN A 521 40.87 6.13 -31.89
N ARG A 522 40.87 5.17 -30.95
CA ARG A 522 39.99 3.98 -31.00
C ARG A 522 38.52 4.31 -30.74
N LYS A 523 38.23 5.35 -29.93
CA LYS A 523 36.87 5.79 -29.59
C LYS A 523 36.28 6.62 -30.71
N ASP A 524 37.04 7.55 -31.27
CA ASP A 524 36.65 8.35 -32.44
C ASP A 524 36.27 7.41 -33.60
N ALA A 525 37.19 6.50 -33.96
CA ALA A 525 36.95 5.49 -34.99
C ALA A 525 35.80 4.50 -34.66
N HIS A 526 35.32 4.42 -33.41
CA HIS A 526 34.13 3.65 -33.06
C HIS A 526 32.84 4.47 -33.29
N ILE A 527 32.86 5.77 -33.03
CA ILE A 527 31.76 6.70 -33.30
C ILE A 527 31.52 6.78 -34.82
N ASP A 528 32.58 6.96 -35.62
CA ASP A 528 32.52 6.93 -37.10
C ASP A 528 31.78 5.67 -37.63
N ARG A 529 32.04 4.51 -37.02
CA ARG A 529 31.42 3.23 -37.41
C ARG A 529 29.94 3.14 -37.00
N LEU A 530 29.53 3.83 -35.94
CA LEU A 530 28.12 3.91 -35.53
C LEU A 530 27.35 4.89 -36.43
N GLU A 531 27.93 6.04 -36.76
CA GLU A 531 27.34 7.01 -37.69
C GLU A 531 27.19 6.42 -39.10
N GLN A 532 28.22 5.75 -39.63
CA GLN A 532 28.11 5.00 -40.90
C GLN A 532 27.05 3.88 -40.84
N THR A 533 26.86 3.24 -39.67
CA THR A 533 25.82 2.23 -39.50
C THR A 533 24.42 2.86 -39.54
N LEU A 534 24.24 3.99 -38.87
CA LEU A 534 22.98 4.74 -38.85
C LEU A 534 22.62 5.23 -40.27
N SER A 535 23.56 5.89 -40.96
CA SER A 535 23.36 6.33 -42.36
C SER A 535 23.01 5.19 -43.30
N ARG A 536 23.62 4.01 -43.11
CA ARG A 536 23.32 2.81 -43.92
C ARG A 536 21.93 2.25 -43.65
N TYR A 537 21.41 2.35 -42.43
CA TYR A 537 20.02 2.02 -42.12
C TYR A 537 19.05 2.99 -42.80
N THR A 538 19.26 4.30 -42.66
CA THR A 538 18.42 5.33 -43.32
C THR A 538 18.38 5.14 -44.85
N ALA A 539 19.52 4.80 -45.47
CA ALA A 539 19.58 4.52 -46.90
C ALA A 539 18.79 3.25 -47.32
N LEU A 540 18.80 2.19 -46.50
CA LEU A 540 18.04 0.95 -46.74
C LEU A 540 16.53 1.14 -46.51
N GLU A 541 16.15 2.00 -45.57
CA GLU A 541 14.76 2.26 -45.21
C GLU A 541 14.07 3.15 -46.26
N ASN A 542 14.75 4.18 -46.75
CA ASN A 542 14.31 4.99 -47.89
C ASN A 542 14.10 4.17 -49.18
N GLN A 543 14.84 3.07 -49.37
CA GLN A 543 14.62 2.14 -50.50
C GLN A 543 13.38 1.25 -50.32
N ARG A 544 12.91 1.00 -49.09
CA ARG A 544 11.71 0.20 -48.81
C ARG A 544 10.40 0.97 -48.95
N MET A 545 10.42 2.28 -48.72
CA MET A 545 9.24 3.16 -48.90
C MET A 545 8.95 3.50 -50.38
N GLY A 546 9.80 3.05 -51.31
CA GLY A 546 9.80 3.44 -52.73
C GLY A 546 8.71 2.82 -53.62
N GLY A 547 7.76 2.03 -53.10
CA GLY A 547 6.60 1.65 -53.90
C GLY A 547 5.72 0.51 -53.37
N HIS A 548 4.41 0.80 -53.28
CA HIS A 548 3.36 -0.02 -53.92
C HIS A 548 2.13 0.86 -54.17
N ALA A 549 1.46 0.70 -55.31
CA ALA A 549 0.32 1.52 -55.72
C ALA A 549 -1.03 0.93 -55.28
N SER A 550 -2.05 1.79 -55.21
CA SER A 550 -3.38 1.50 -54.68
C SER A 550 -4.16 0.41 -55.42
N SER A 551 -4.93 -0.39 -54.68
CA SER A 551 -6.09 -1.12 -55.19
C SER A 551 -7.22 -1.14 -54.17
N ASN A 552 -8.43 -0.74 -54.59
CA ASN A 552 -9.64 -0.77 -53.76
C ASN A 552 -10.27 -2.17 -53.82
N ILE A 553 -10.67 -2.72 -52.67
CA ILE A 553 -11.63 -3.84 -52.61
C ILE A 553 -12.70 -3.50 -51.58
N ASN A 554 -13.97 -3.51 -52.03
CA ASN A 554 -15.14 -3.32 -51.18
C ASN A 554 -15.35 -4.52 -50.24
N VAL A 555 -15.77 -4.24 -49.00
CA VAL A 555 -16.30 -5.26 -48.08
C VAL A 555 -17.76 -4.97 -47.79
N ALA A 556 -18.65 -5.72 -48.45
CA ALA A 556 -20.10 -5.70 -48.25
C ALA A 556 -20.65 -7.12 -48.45
N ALA A 557 -21.76 -7.43 -47.76
CA ALA A 557 -22.21 -8.79 -47.43
C ALA A 557 -21.24 -9.52 -46.45
N TYR A 558 -21.71 -10.32 -45.50
CA TYR A 558 -22.97 -11.07 -45.46
C TYR A 558 -23.99 -10.57 -44.42
N ALA A 559 -25.26 -10.85 -44.69
CA ALA A 559 -26.38 -10.57 -43.80
C ALA A 559 -26.57 -11.67 -42.74
N LEU A 560 -27.28 -11.32 -41.67
CA LEU A 560 -27.74 -12.22 -40.61
C LEU A 560 -28.92 -13.08 -41.08
N ASP A 561 -29.19 -14.15 -40.35
CA ASP A 561 -30.55 -14.59 -40.05
C ASP A 561 -30.71 -14.69 -38.51
N PRO A 562 -31.88 -14.38 -37.91
CA PRO A 562 -31.93 -13.93 -36.53
C PRO A 562 -32.24 -15.03 -35.50
N LEU A 563 -31.55 -14.98 -34.36
CA LEU A 563 -31.97 -15.61 -33.11
C LEU A 563 -32.26 -14.53 -32.07
N HIS A 564 -33.54 -14.37 -31.70
CA HIS A 564 -33.96 -13.49 -30.62
C HIS A 564 -33.32 -13.93 -29.29
N SER A 565 -32.42 -13.10 -28.77
CA SER A 565 -31.96 -13.14 -27.38
C SER A 565 -31.93 -11.71 -26.84
N SER A 566 -32.19 -11.54 -25.54
CA SER A 566 -32.39 -10.21 -24.95
C SER A 566 -31.14 -9.34 -25.09
N LEU A 567 -31.29 -8.17 -25.70
CA LEU A 567 -30.24 -7.15 -25.76
C LEU A 567 -30.12 -6.52 -24.37
N THR A 568 -29.09 -6.96 -23.64
CA THR A 568 -28.85 -6.71 -22.21
C THR A 568 -29.83 -7.42 -21.27
N GLY A 569 -29.31 -7.76 -20.07
CA GLY A 569 -30.07 -8.37 -18.97
C GLY A 569 -30.59 -7.33 -17.99
N ALA A 570 -31.15 -6.23 -18.48
CA ALA A 570 -31.69 -5.17 -17.64
C ALA A 570 -33.00 -5.62 -16.97
N ILE A 571 -33.07 -5.51 -15.64
CA ILE A 571 -34.34 -5.60 -14.91
C ILE A 571 -35.09 -4.28 -15.14
N PRO A 572 -36.38 -4.28 -15.52
CA PRO A 572 -37.16 -3.06 -15.68
C PRO A 572 -37.15 -2.22 -14.38
N ARG A 573 -36.84 -0.92 -14.49
CA ARG A 573 -37.01 0.01 -13.37
C ARG A 573 -38.51 0.19 -13.08
N GLU A 574 -38.91 0.04 -11.82
CA GLU A 574 -40.17 0.61 -11.35
C GLU A 574 -40.08 2.15 -11.36
N PRO A 575 -41.19 2.88 -11.62
CA PRO A 575 -41.19 4.32 -11.70
C PRO A 575 -40.98 4.95 -10.31
N ASN A 576 -39.82 5.55 -10.10
CA ASN A 576 -39.46 6.20 -8.83
C ASN A 576 -40.20 7.54 -8.70
N GLU A 577 -40.90 7.79 -7.58
CA GLU A 577 -41.73 9.01 -7.40
C GLU A 577 -40.92 10.32 -7.26
N GLY A 578 -39.59 10.24 -7.19
CA GLY A 578 -38.68 11.38 -7.31
C GLY A 578 -38.35 11.69 -8.77
N GLY A 579 -39.08 12.65 -9.36
CA GLY A 579 -39.00 12.98 -10.79
C GLY A 579 -37.69 13.64 -11.23
N TYR A 580 -36.67 12.84 -11.55
CA TYR A 580 -35.41 13.32 -12.14
C TYR A 580 -35.58 13.56 -13.65
N LEU A 581 -35.90 14.80 -14.05
CA LEU A 581 -35.98 15.21 -15.46
C LEU A 581 -34.61 15.08 -16.13
N ASP A 582 -34.53 14.48 -17.32
CA ASP A 582 -33.27 14.41 -18.09
C ASP A 582 -33.05 15.66 -18.96
N VAL A 583 -31.91 15.75 -19.65
CA VAL A 583 -31.56 16.94 -20.46
C VAL A 583 -32.51 17.21 -21.64
N ILE A 584 -33.34 16.22 -22.03
CA ILE A 584 -34.34 16.37 -23.08
C ILE A 584 -35.65 16.89 -22.49
N ASP A 585 -36.09 16.37 -21.33
CA ASP A 585 -37.29 16.90 -20.64
C ASP A 585 -37.04 18.28 -20.01
N GLN A 586 -35.79 18.59 -19.64
CA GLN A 586 -35.34 19.92 -19.24
C GLN A 586 -35.25 20.92 -20.43
N GLY A 587 -35.40 20.47 -21.67
CA GLY A 587 -35.30 21.31 -22.87
C GLY A 587 -33.89 21.82 -23.19
N ILE A 588 -32.84 21.24 -22.60
CA ILE A 588 -31.43 21.57 -22.91
C ILE A 588 -31.03 21.01 -24.29
N LEU A 589 -31.60 19.85 -24.67
CA LEU A 589 -31.29 19.11 -25.89
C LEU A 589 -32.57 18.53 -26.49
N ASP A 590 -32.91 18.82 -27.75
CA ASP A 590 -34.05 18.17 -28.38
C ASP A 590 -33.72 16.75 -28.88
N LEU A 591 -34.76 15.90 -29.01
CA LEU A 591 -34.61 14.48 -29.36
C LEU A 591 -33.99 14.25 -30.76
N LYS A 592 -34.19 15.16 -31.72
CA LYS A 592 -33.61 15.07 -33.08
C LYS A 592 -32.13 15.43 -33.04
N THR A 593 -31.73 16.44 -32.26
CA THR A 593 -30.32 16.77 -32.02
C THR A 593 -29.63 15.66 -31.23
N ALA A 594 -30.26 15.10 -30.18
CA ALA A 594 -29.76 13.92 -29.49
C ALA A 594 -29.56 12.71 -30.44
N HIS A 595 -30.42 12.55 -31.45
CA HIS A 595 -30.21 11.53 -32.48
C HIS A 595 -29.02 11.82 -33.39
N ALA A 596 -28.86 13.07 -33.87
CA ALA A 596 -27.72 13.46 -34.68
C ALA A 596 -26.39 13.24 -33.93
N LEU A 597 -26.32 13.64 -32.66
CA LEU A 597 -25.17 13.43 -31.79
C LEU A 597 -24.84 11.95 -31.58
N LEU A 598 -25.84 11.08 -31.45
CA LEU A 598 -25.62 9.62 -31.36
C LEU A 598 -25.02 9.03 -32.66
N GLN A 599 -25.44 9.52 -33.84
CA GLN A 599 -24.86 9.06 -35.11
C GLN A 599 -23.44 9.59 -35.31
N GLU A 600 -23.16 10.84 -34.91
CA GLU A 600 -21.81 11.41 -34.86
C GLU A 600 -20.90 10.60 -33.93
N PHE A 601 -21.38 10.25 -32.73
CA PHE A 601 -20.63 9.39 -31.81
C PHE A 601 -20.31 8.01 -32.41
N LYS A 602 -21.26 7.37 -33.09
CA LYS A 602 -21.04 6.07 -33.77
C LYS A 602 -19.95 6.14 -34.86
N ALA A 603 -19.71 7.31 -35.47
CA ALA A 603 -18.61 7.49 -36.41
C ALA A 603 -17.24 7.50 -35.72
N ILE A 604 -17.09 8.23 -34.61
CA ILE A 604 -15.81 8.33 -33.87
C ILE A 604 -15.53 7.12 -32.96
N ASN A 605 -16.56 6.41 -32.48
CA ASN A 605 -16.43 5.27 -31.57
C ASN A 605 -15.81 4.01 -32.24
N GLN A 606 -15.58 4.01 -33.56
CA GLN A 606 -14.94 2.87 -34.26
C GLN A 606 -13.53 2.56 -33.70
N ASN A 607 -12.82 3.60 -33.26
CA ASN A 607 -11.50 3.51 -32.65
C ASN A 607 -11.54 3.34 -31.11
N PHE A 608 -12.72 3.16 -30.50
CA PHE A 608 -12.92 3.10 -29.05
C PHE A 608 -13.51 1.75 -28.59
N PRO A 609 -12.67 0.75 -28.25
CA PRO A 609 -13.13 -0.62 -28.01
C PRO A 609 -13.74 -0.87 -26.61
N TYR A 610 -13.71 0.12 -25.71
CA TYR A 610 -14.10 -0.05 -24.30
C TYR A 610 -15.61 0.07 -24.03
N VAL A 611 -16.36 0.71 -24.95
CA VAL A 611 -17.82 0.78 -24.91
C VAL A 611 -18.35 0.53 -26.32
N ALA A 612 -19.03 -0.60 -26.51
CA ALA A 612 -19.55 -1.00 -27.81
C ALA A 612 -21.00 -0.51 -27.98
N ILE A 613 -21.23 0.43 -28.90
CA ILE A 613 -22.59 0.89 -29.24
C ILE A 613 -23.12 0.05 -30.41
N HIS A 614 -24.20 -0.70 -30.19
CA HIS A 614 -24.81 -1.52 -31.24
C HIS A 614 -25.29 -0.65 -32.42
N PRO A 615 -25.08 -1.03 -33.70
CA PRO A 615 -25.46 -0.20 -34.84
C PRO A 615 -26.93 0.24 -34.82
N ASN A 616 -27.82 -0.69 -34.47
CA ASN A 616 -29.28 -0.46 -34.42
C ASN A 616 -29.75 0.21 -33.11
N ALA A 617 -28.86 0.56 -32.18
CA ALA A 617 -29.23 1.26 -30.95
C ALA A 617 -29.82 2.64 -31.30
N SER A 618 -31.06 2.88 -30.85
CA SER A 618 -31.76 4.15 -31.05
C SER A 618 -31.60 5.06 -29.83
N THR A 619 -31.81 6.35 -30.03
CA THR A 619 -31.76 7.36 -28.95
C THR A 619 -32.81 7.06 -27.87
N GLY A 620 -33.99 6.57 -28.23
CA GLY A 620 -35.04 6.21 -27.28
C GLY A 620 -34.65 5.01 -26.39
N ILE A 621 -34.05 3.97 -26.98
CA ILE A 621 -33.57 2.79 -26.24
C ILE A 621 -32.47 3.21 -25.26
N LEU A 622 -31.45 3.94 -25.72
CA LEU A 622 -30.37 4.40 -24.84
C LEU A 622 -30.87 5.38 -23.76
N ARG A 623 -31.89 6.20 -24.04
CA ARG A 623 -32.52 7.10 -23.06
C ARG A 623 -33.22 6.34 -21.94
N GLN A 624 -33.84 5.21 -22.26
CA GLN A 624 -34.55 4.36 -21.30
C GLN A 624 -33.60 3.46 -20.50
N ASP A 625 -32.66 2.79 -21.17
CA ASP A 625 -31.88 1.70 -20.57
C ASP A 625 -30.53 2.19 -20.00
N CYS A 626 -29.84 3.11 -20.69
CA CYS A 626 -28.51 3.60 -20.35
C CYS A 626 -28.39 5.15 -20.41
N PRO A 627 -29.17 5.89 -19.58
CA PRO A 627 -29.27 7.34 -19.67
C PRO A 627 -27.94 8.07 -19.35
N MET A 628 -27.09 7.55 -18.46
CA MET A 628 -25.79 8.19 -18.16
C MET A 628 -24.81 8.06 -19.33
N LEU A 629 -24.82 6.90 -20.00
CA LEU A 629 -24.06 6.66 -21.21
C LEU A 629 -24.59 7.53 -22.36
N LEU A 630 -25.91 7.67 -22.55
CA LEU A 630 -26.47 8.56 -23.57
C LEU A 630 -26.05 10.03 -23.34
N LEU A 631 -26.11 10.50 -22.09
CA LEU A 631 -25.70 11.86 -21.75
C LEU A 631 -24.20 12.09 -21.97
N ALA A 632 -23.34 11.13 -21.61
CA ALA A 632 -21.92 11.16 -21.90
C ALA A 632 -21.62 11.16 -23.42
N ILE A 633 -22.37 10.36 -24.19
CA ILE A 633 -22.30 10.30 -25.66
C ILE A 633 -22.67 11.64 -26.28
N CYS A 634 -23.79 12.25 -25.88
CA CYS A 634 -24.21 13.55 -26.40
C CYS A 634 -23.21 14.66 -26.01
N THR A 635 -22.64 14.60 -24.81
CA THR A 635 -21.57 15.52 -24.37
C THR A 635 -20.31 15.37 -25.24
N ALA A 636 -19.84 14.14 -25.48
CA ALA A 636 -18.66 13.88 -26.32
C ALA A 636 -18.87 14.29 -27.79
N ALA A 637 -20.06 14.06 -28.33
CA ALA A 637 -20.38 14.31 -29.74
C ALA A 637 -20.72 15.77 -30.08
N ALA A 638 -21.10 16.61 -29.11
CA ALA A 638 -21.50 18.00 -29.36
C ALA A 638 -20.32 18.98 -29.58
N TRP A 639 -19.18 18.49 -30.09
CA TRP A 639 -17.91 19.23 -30.27
C TRP A 639 -17.97 20.37 -31.29
N LYS A 640 -19.07 20.47 -32.05
CA LYS A 640 -19.40 21.57 -32.98
C LYS A 640 -20.30 22.65 -32.38
N ASP A 641 -20.73 22.49 -31.13
CA ASP A 641 -21.56 23.46 -30.42
C ASP A 641 -21.09 23.61 -28.97
N ARG A 642 -20.06 24.45 -28.80
CA ARG A 642 -19.41 24.73 -27.51
C ARG A 642 -20.41 25.09 -26.40
N GLY A 643 -21.42 25.90 -26.74
CA GLY A 643 -22.44 26.40 -25.82
C GLY A 643 -23.44 25.33 -25.36
N LEU A 644 -23.81 24.38 -26.23
CA LEU A 644 -24.56 23.18 -25.85
C LEU A 644 -23.68 22.23 -25.02
N GLN A 645 -22.44 22.03 -25.44
CA GLN A 645 -21.54 21.02 -24.88
C GLN A 645 -21.20 21.29 -23.40
N ILE A 646 -20.97 22.56 -23.03
CA ILE A 646 -20.76 22.98 -21.63
C ILE A 646 -22.00 22.71 -20.76
N LYS A 647 -23.21 22.89 -21.31
CA LYS A 647 -24.47 22.59 -20.58
C LYS A 647 -24.64 21.09 -20.36
N LEU A 648 -24.32 20.27 -21.36
CA LEU A 648 -24.37 18.81 -21.28
C LEU A 648 -23.32 18.26 -20.31
N GLU A 649 -22.09 18.78 -20.32
CA GLU A 649 -21.05 18.46 -19.33
C GLU A 649 -21.51 18.77 -17.91
N ARG A 650 -22.02 19.98 -17.69
CA ARG A 650 -22.51 20.40 -16.37
C ARG A 650 -23.62 19.46 -15.88
N ALA A 651 -24.61 19.20 -16.72
CA ALA A 651 -25.70 18.28 -16.40
C ALA A 651 -25.17 16.84 -16.13
N TYR A 652 -24.20 16.36 -16.91
CA TYR A 652 -23.57 15.05 -16.69
C TYR A 652 -22.90 14.95 -15.32
N LEU A 653 -22.12 15.95 -14.92
CA LEU A 653 -21.43 15.98 -13.63
C LEU A 653 -22.41 16.15 -12.45
N GLU A 654 -23.46 16.96 -12.61
CA GLU A 654 -24.53 17.11 -11.61
C GLU A 654 -25.33 15.80 -11.44
N GLN A 655 -25.69 15.11 -12.53
CA GLN A 655 -26.33 13.79 -12.46
C GLN A 655 -25.42 12.73 -11.84
N LEU A 656 -24.14 12.68 -12.24
CA LEU A 656 -23.17 11.72 -11.73
C LEU A 656 -22.96 11.92 -10.22
N ALA A 657 -22.83 13.17 -9.76
CA ALA A 657 -22.67 13.50 -8.34
C ALA A 657 -23.91 13.16 -7.52
N SER A 658 -25.13 13.53 -7.96
CA SER A 658 -26.37 13.15 -7.27
C SER A 658 -26.47 11.64 -7.14
N ARG A 659 -26.40 10.94 -8.28
CA ARG A 659 -26.70 9.51 -8.34
C ARG A 659 -25.65 8.68 -7.59
N MET A 660 -24.36 9.01 -7.68
CA MET A 660 -23.32 8.29 -6.94
C MET A 660 -23.27 8.60 -5.45
N VAL A 661 -23.52 9.85 -5.03
CA VAL A 661 -23.20 10.33 -3.67
C VAL A 661 -24.43 10.55 -2.80
N VAL A 662 -25.55 11.00 -3.38
CA VAL A 662 -26.82 11.23 -2.67
C VAL A 662 -27.68 9.97 -2.73
N ASP A 663 -27.89 9.43 -3.94
CA ASP A 663 -28.79 8.29 -4.17
C ASP A 663 -28.08 6.93 -3.97
N GLY A 664 -26.74 6.92 -3.96
CA GLY A 664 -25.92 5.71 -3.78
C GLY A 664 -25.97 4.73 -4.96
N GLU A 665 -26.48 5.13 -6.13
CA GLU A 665 -26.52 4.30 -7.33
C GLU A 665 -25.11 3.98 -7.85
N GLN A 666 -24.88 2.72 -8.20
CA GLN A 666 -23.63 2.24 -8.80
C GLN A 666 -23.97 1.23 -9.88
N THR A 667 -23.85 1.63 -11.14
CA THR A 667 -24.33 0.86 -12.30
C THR A 667 -23.26 0.75 -13.38
N LEU A 668 -23.38 -0.26 -14.26
CA LEU A 668 -22.54 -0.36 -15.45
C LEU A 668 -22.73 0.84 -16.40
N ASP A 669 -23.97 1.36 -16.53
CA ASP A 669 -24.29 2.59 -17.30
C ASP A 669 -23.44 3.79 -16.84
N MET A 670 -23.37 4.01 -15.52
CA MET A 670 -22.57 5.08 -14.93
C MET A 670 -21.07 4.90 -15.20
N LEU A 671 -20.54 3.67 -15.11
CA LEU A 671 -19.15 3.39 -15.46
C LEU A 671 -18.89 3.60 -16.96
N GLN A 672 -19.73 3.10 -17.85
CA GLN A 672 -19.56 3.24 -19.29
C GLN A 672 -19.64 4.72 -19.73
N GLY A 673 -20.61 5.47 -19.20
CA GLY A 673 -20.69 6.92 -19.41
C GLY A 673 -19.44 7.64 -18.90
N LEU A 674 -18.92 7.26 -17.72
CA LEU A 674 -17.71 7.86 -17.17
C LEU A 674 -16.46 7.56 -18.00
N LEU A 675 -16.36 6.37 -18.60
CA LEU A 675 -15.26 6.02 -19.50
C LEU A 675 -15.33 6.78 -20.83
N VAL A 676 -16.53 7.00 -21.38
CA VAL A 676 -16.72 7.90 -22.55
C VAL A 676 -16.33 9.33 -22.17
N HIS A 677 -16.83 9.85 -21.04
CA HIS A 677 -16.55 11.22 -20.58
C HIS A 677 -15.06 11.45 -20.28
N LEU A 678 -14.36 10.49 -19.65
CA LEU A 678 -12.90 10.50 -19.46
C LEU A 678 -12.11 10.47 -20.77
N SER A 679 -12.67 9.89 -21.83
CA SER A 679 -11.98 9.72 -23.11
C SER A 679 -12.09 10.97 -23.98
N TRP A 680 -13.26 11.62 -24.01
CA TRP A 680 -13.44 12.93 -24.66
C TRP A 680 -13.26 14.12 -23.70
N CYS A 681 -12.62 13.89 -22.54
CA CYS A 681 -12.42 14.90 -21.51
C CYS A 681 -11.63 16.14 -21.96
N HIS A 682 -10.76 15.98 -22.95
CA HIS A 682 -9.89 17.04 -23.48
C HIS A 682 -10.70 18.23 -24.00
N LEU A 683 -11.90 17.99 -24.54
CA LEU A 683 -12.81 19.03 -25.02
C LEU A 683 -13.51 19.80 -23.86
N HIS A 684 -13.41 19.33 -22.60
CA HIS A 684 -14.33 19.68 -21.51
C HIS A 684 -13.69 20.00 -20.17
N LEU A 685 -13.07 18.99 -19.57
CA LEU A 685 -13.10 18.79 -18.14
C LEU A 685 -12.09 19.65 -17.40
N LYS A 686 -12.52 20.29 -16.31
CA LYS A 686 -11.67 21.06 -15.38
C LYS A 686 -10.80 20.22 -14.41
N SER A 687 -10.91 18.88 -14.40
CA SER A 687 -9.95 17.96 -13.76
C SER A 687 -10.24 16.50 -14.16
N SER A 688 -9.29 15.84 -14.83
CA SER A 688 -9.46 14.46 -15.31
C SER A 688 -9.10 13.42 -14.25
N TYR A 689 -8.07 13.64 -13.42
CA TYR A 689 -7.58 12.60 -12.51
C TYR A 689 -8.58 12.22 -11.42
N ARG A 690 -9.31 13.21 -10.86
CA ARG A 690 -10.34 12.93 -9.84
C ARG A 690 -11.44 11.99 -10.34
N LEU A 691 -11.74 12.04 -11.63
CA LEU A 691 -12.72 11.17 -12.28
C LEU A 691 -12.16 9.76 -12.56
N THR A 692 -10.85 9.60 -12.79
CA THR A 692 -10.24 8.25 -12.84
C THR A 692 -10.37 7.52 -11.49
N SER A 693 -10.22 8.21 -10.36
CA SER A 693 -10.47 7.63 -9.03
C SER A 693 -11.92 7.14 -8.87
N LEU A 694 -12.91 7.86 -9.41
CA LEU A 694 -14.32 7.43 -9.41
C LEU A 694 -14.55 6.20 -10.31
N ALA A 695 -13.91 6.14 -11.48
CA ALA A 695 -14.00 4.97 -12.37
C ALA A 695 -13.40 3.71 -11.71
N ILE A 696 -12.27 3.83 -11.01
CA ILE A 696 -11.64 2.75 -10.24
C ILE A 696 -12.54 2.32 -9.06
N SER A 697 -13.20 3.28 -8.40
CA SER A 697 -14.18 3.00 -7.34
C SER A 697 -15.38 2.20 -7.89
N LEU A 698 -15.99 2.64 -9.00
CA LEU A 698 -17.10 1.92 -9.66
C LEU A 698 -16.69 0.50 -10.08
N VAL A 699 -15.52 0.33 -10.72
CA VAL A 699 -14.97 -1.00 -11.07
C VAL A 699 -14.85 -1.92 -9.84
N THR A 700 -14.42 -1.36 -8.71
CA THR A 700 -14.17 -2.11 -7.47
C THR A 700 -15.47 -2.50 -6.80
N THR A 701 -16.42 -1.59 -6.65
CA THR A 701 -17.68 -1.86 -5.95
C THR A 701 -18.67 -2.67 -6.79
N LEU A 702 -18.68 -2.50 -8.12
CA LEU A 702 -19.39 -3.41 -9.04
C LEU A 702 -18.81 -4.84 -9.06
N GLY A 703 -17.62 -5.06 -8.46
CA GLY A 703 -16.97 -6.37 -8.38
C GLY A 703 -16.43 -6.91 -9.70
N ILE A 704 -16.50 -6.14 -10.79
CA ILE A 704 -16.09 -6.58 -12.14
C ILE A 704 -14.58 -6.75 -12.32
N ASN A 705 -13.78 -6.32 -11.34
CA ASN A 705 -12.36 -6.62 -11.24
C ASN A 705 -12.06 -8.04 -10.71
N ARG A 706 -13.09 -8.84 -10.40
CA ARG A 706 -12.99 -10.24 -9.94
C ARG A 706 -13.85 -11.14 -10.83
N ARG A 707 -13.54 -12.44 -10.87
CA ARG A 707 -14.41 -13.43 -11.53
C ARG A 707 -15.79 -13.48 -10.84
N PRO A 708 -16.90 -13.72 -11.56
CA PRO A 708 -18.19 -13.97 -10.94
C PRO A 708 -18.14 -15.17 -9.99
N MET A 709 -18.92 -15.13 -8.92
CA MET A 709 -19.12 -16.29 -8.05
C MET A 709 -20.07 -17.30 -8.73
N PRO A 710 -19.88 -18.62 -8.56
CA PRO A 710 -20.81 -19.63 -9.07
C PRO A 710 -22.22 -19.45 -8.48
N ALA A 711 -23.25 -19.71 -9.29
CA ALA A 711 -24.65 -19.62 -8.87
C ALA A 711 -24.99 -20.64 -7.76
N ASP A 712 -24.27 -21.76 -7.74
CA ASP A 712 -24.38 -22.93 -6.85
C ASP A 712 -24.29 -22.61 -5.34
N HIS A 713 -23.97 -21.36 -4.98
CA HIS A 713 -23.87 -20.84 -3.61
C HIS A 713 -24.94 -19.77 -3.28
N GLU A 714 -26.21 -20.01 -3.63
CA GLU A 714 -27.34 -19.08 -3.37
C GLU A 714 -27.44 -18.62 -1.89
N ASN A 715 -26.96 -19.41 -0.92
CA ASN A 715 -26.93 -19.02 0.49
C ASN A 715 -25.93 -17.89 0.84
N LEU A 716 -25.00 -17.52 -0.05
CA LEU A 716 -24.03 -16.44 0.19
C LEU A 716 -24.48 -15.07 -0.36
N SER A 717 -25.34 -15.02 -1.38
CA SER A 717 -25.88 -13.76 -1.92
C SER A 717 -26.83 -13.04 -0.95
N VAL A 718 -27.39 -13.78 0.02
CA VAL A 718 -28.17 -13.23 1.14
C VAL A 718 -27.28 -12.52 2.17
N ILE A 719 -26.01 -12.94 2.29
CA ILE A 719 -25.03 -12.40 3.25
C ILE A 719 -24.25 -11.22 2.63
N PHE A 720 -23.94 -11.32 1.33
CA PHE A 720 -23.35 -10.24 0.55
C PHE A 720 -24.25 -9.95 -0.67
N PRO A 721 -25.31 -9.14 -0.52
CA PRO A 721 -26.12 -8.73 -1.66
C PRO A 721 -25.27 -7.96 -2.66
N PHE A 722 -25.37 -8.33 -3.95
CA PHE A 722 -24.76 -7.55 -5.02
C PHE A 722 -25.31 -6.11 -5.02
N PRO A 723 -24.50 -5.08 -5.32
CA PRO A 723 -24.99 -3.71 -5.41
C PRO A 723 -26.17 -3.58 -6.37
N LYS A 724 -27.16 -2.74 -6.02
CA LYS A 724 -28.27 -2.41 -6.91
C LYS A 724 -27.72 -1.77 -8.20
N GLY A 725 -27.74 -2.54 -9.30
CA GLY A 725 -27.17 -2.12 -10.59
C GLY A 725 -25.90 -2.85 -11.03
N ALA A 726 -25.42 -3.84 -10.26
CA ALA A 726 -24.35 -4.74 -10.70
C ALA A 726 -24.75 -5.49 -11.99
N PRO A 727 -23.85 -5.66 -12.97
CA PRO A 727 -24.17 -6.31 -14.24
C PRO A 727 -24.38 -7.81 -14.07
N THR A 728 -25.27 -8.40 -14.86
CA THR A 728 -25.54 -9.85 -14.81
C THR A 728 -24.30 -10.67 -15.25
N PRO A 729 -24.00 -11.80 -14.57
CA PRO A 729 -23.12 -12.83 -15.13
C PRO A 729 -23.63 -13.32 -16.49
N SER A 730 -22.76 -13.87 -17.34
CA SER A 730 -23.19 -14.53 -18.57
C SER A 730 -23.96 -15.82 -18.29
N ASN A 731 -24.75 -16.31 -19.26
CA ASN A 731 -25.57 -17.53 -19.15
C ASN A 731 -24.79 -18.83 -18.80
N SER A 732 -23.46 -18.79 -18.78
CA SER A 732 -22.66 -19.71 -17.97
C SER A 732 -21.89 -18.91 -16.91
N ALA A 733 -21.95 -19.34 -15.64
CA ALA A 733 -21.50 -18.58 -14.47
C ALA A 733 -19.96 -18.50 -14.29
N LYS A 734 -19.23 -18.28 -15.39
CA LYS A 734 -17.75 -18.22 -15.44
C LYS A 734 -17.22 -16.81 -15.77
N THR A 735 -18.00 -15.97 -16.44
CA THR A 735 -17.59 -14.61 -16.86
C THR A 735 -18.71 -13.60 -16.71
N TRP A 736 -18.37 -12.33 -16.48
CA TRP A 736 -19.31 -11.21 -16.60
C TRP A 736 -19.78 -11.00 -18.05
N SER A 737 -20.81 -10.18 -18.23
CA SER A 737 -21.25 -9.74 -19.56
C SER A 737 -20.08 -9.19 -20.40
N PRO A 738 -20.15 -9.25 -21.75
CA PRO A 738 -19.10 -8.69 -22.61
C PRO A 738 -18.81 -7.22 -22.29
N ASP A 739 -19.86 -6.43 -22.06
CA ASP A 739 -19.76 -5.00 -21.83
C ASP A 739 -19.17 -4.64 -20.45
N ALA A 740 -19.42 -5.44 -19.42
CA ALA A 740 -18.73 -5.32 -18.14
C ALA A 740 -17.22 -5.61 -18.29
N ARG A 741 -16.84 -6.60 -19.11
CA ARG A 741 -15.43 -6.90 -19.41
C ARG A 741 -14.76 -5.78 -20.21
N ARG A 742 -15.42 -5.23 -21.24
CA ARG A 742 -14.93 -4.06 -21.99
C ARG A 742 -14.74 -2.83 -21.10
N ALA A 743 -15.71 -2.55 -20.22
CA ALA A 743 -15.64 -1.44 -19.27
C ALA A 743 -14.50 -1.64 -18.24
N TYR A 744 -14.29 -2.84 -17.71
CA TYR A 744 -13.17 -3.13 -16.80
C TYR A 744 -11.81 -2.90 -17.49
N ILE A 745 -11.64 -3.41 -18.73
CA ILE A 745 -10.42 -3.19 -19.53
C ILE A 745 -10.22 -1.70 -19.83
N GLY A 746 -11.28 -1.00 -20.22
CA GLY A 746 -11.25 0.45 -20.47
C GLY A 746 -10.85 1.25 -19.23
N ALA A 747 -11.42 0.94 -18.07
CA ALA A 747 -11.04 1.58 -16.82
C ALA A 747 -9.57 1.36 -16.50
N TYR A 748 -9.05 0.14 -16.66
CA TYR A 748 -7.63 -0.14 -16.49
C TYR A 748 -6.76 0.67 -17.44
N VAL A 749 -6.99 0.58 -18.75
CA VAL A 749 -6.13 1.23 -19.76
C VAL A 749 -6.23 2.77 -19.69
N ILE A 750 -7.43 3.33 -19.52
CA ILE A 750 -7.64 4.79 -19.44
C ILE A 750 -7.05 5.35 -18.14
N CYS A 751 -7.34 4.75 -16.98
CA CYS A 751 -6.91 5.32 -15.70
C CYS A 751 -5.39 5.19 -15.52
N SER A 752 -4.80 4.04 -15.85
CA SER A 752 -3.34 3.88 -15.83
C SER A 752 -2.66 4.86 -16.80
N SER A 753 -3.21 5.07 -18.00
CA SER A 753 -2.60 5.99 -18.97
C SER A 753 -2.67 7.46 -18.56
N TYR A 754 -3.75 7.89 -17.90
CA TYR A 754 -3.77 9.22 -17.28
C TYR A 754 -2.74 9.29 -16.14
N ALA A 755 -2.69 8.30 -15.25
CA ALA A 755 -1.76 8.25 -14.13
C ALA A 755 -0.29 8.36 -14.61
N HIS A 756 0.12 7.52 -15.56
CA HIS A 756 1.45 7.55 -16.19
C HIS A 756 1.76 8.88 -16.88
N ALA A 757 0.78 9.50 -17.55
CA ALA A 757 0.96 10.84 -18.11
C ALA A 757 1.23 11.85 -16.98
N LEU A 758 0.35 11.90 -15.98
CA LEU A 758 0.37 12.84 -14.84
C LEU A 758 1.58 12.67 -13.88
N ARG A 759 2.45 11.67 -14.08
CA ARG A 759 3.46 11.21 -13.09
C ARG A 759 2.81 10.99 -11.72
N LYS A 760 1.71 10.23 -11.73
CA LYS A 760 0.95 9.81 -10.54
C LYS A 760 0.78 8.31 -10.59
N THR A 761 0.74 7.70 -9.41
CA THR A 761 0.60 6.25 -9.26
C THR A 761 -0.80 5.75 -9.63
N SER A 762 -0.91 4.76 -10.52
CA SER A 762 -2.18 4.08 -10.80
C SER A 762 -2.56 3.15 -9.64
N THR A 763 -3.72 3.36 -9.04
CA THR A 763 -4.28 2.48 -8.00
C THR A 763 -5.02 1.25 -8.56
N LEU A 764 -5.33 1.25 -9.86
CA LEU A 764 -5.85 0.07 -10.58
C LEU A 764 -4.69 -0.55 -11.35
N LYS A 765 -4.07 -1.57 -10.74
CA LYS A 765 -2.92 -2.33 -11.26
C LYS A 765 -3.36 -3.50 -12.15
N TYR A 766 -2.42 -4.02 -12.94
CA TYR A 766 -2.61 -5.21 -13.75
C TYR A 766 -3.03 -6.44 -12.92
N THR A 767 -3.87 -7.29 -13.51
CA THR A 767 -4.15 -8.64 -13.03
C THR A 767 -4.24 -9.60 -14.22
N PRO A 768 -3.90 -10.89 -14.07
CA PRO A 768 -4.13 -11.90 -15.11
C PRO A 768 -5.60 -12.00 -15.56
N TYR A 769 -6.55 -11.53 -14.73
CA TYR A 769 -7.96 -11.50 -15.07
C TYR A 769 -8.30 -10.46 -16.16
N LEU A 770 -7.54 -9.37 -16.28
CA LEU A 770 -7.70 -8.41 -17.39
C LEU A 770 -7.38 -9.05 -18.75
N GLU A 771 -6.30 -9.85 -18.82
CA GLU A 771 -5.93 -10.54 -20.06
C GLU A 771 -6.92 -11.68 -20.37
N GLU A 772 -7.40 -12.43 -19.37
CA GLU A 772 -8.51 -13.40 -19.52
C GLU A 772 -9.80 -12.72 -20.05
N CYS A 773 -10.13 -11.53 -19.54
CA CYS A 773 -11.28 -10.75 -20.01
C CYS A 773 -11.11 -10.34 -21.48
N ALA A 774 -9.92 -9.85 -21.87
CA ALA A 774 -9.65 -9.44 -23.25
C ALA A 774 -9.63 -10.63 -24.22
N GLN A 775 -9.00 -11.74 -23.82
CA GLN A 775 -8.89 -12.95 -24.64
C GLN A 775 -10.26 -13.61 -24.84
N SER A 776 -11.09 -13.68 -23.79
CA SER A 776 -12.46 -14.20 -23.86
C SER A 776 -13.43 -13.30 -24.64
N LEU A 777 -13.15 -12.00 -24.80
CA LEU A 777 -13.85 -11.13 -25.74
C LEU A 777 -13.44 -11.41 -27.19
N SER A 778 -12.12 -11.40 -27.46
CA SER A 778 -11.55 -11.61 -28.80
C SER A 778 -11.92 -12.96 -29.47
N SER A 779 -12.43 -13.92 -28.69
CA SER A 779 -12.75 -15.29 -29.12
C SER A 779 -14.24 -15.55 -29.40
N GLY A 780 -15.16 -14.61 -29.13
CA GLY A 780 -16.60 -14.93 -29.22
C GLY A 780 -17.62 -13.82 -28.95
N SER A 781 -17.26 -12.55 -29.08
CA SER A 781 -18.16 -11.42 -28.73
C SER A 781 -18.96 -10.82 -29.89
N GLY A 782 -18.60 -11.11 -31.14
CA GLY A 782 -19.19 -10.51 -32.34
C GLY A 782 -18.80 -9.05 -32.65
N VAL A 783 -18.02 -8.38 -31.79
CA VAL A 783 -17.61 -6.98 -31.99
C VAL A 783 -16.21 -6.90 -32.61
N PRO A 784 -16.03 -6.30 -33.82
CA PRO A 784 -14.75 -6.33 -34.53
C PRO A 784 -13.57 -5.69 -33.79
N SER A 785 -13.81 -4.68 -32.94
CA SER A 785 -12.75 -3.94 -32.23
C SER A 785 -12.21 -4.66 -30.99
N ASP A 786 -12.88 -5.70 -30.49
CA ASP A 786 -12.46 -6.43 -29.28
C ASP A 786 -11.09 -7.11 -29.44
N VAL A 787 -10.67 -7.41 -30.67
CA VAL A 787 -9.34 -7.98 -30.96
C VAL A 787 -8.19 -7.03 -30.61
N LEU A 788 -8.45 -5.72 -30.45
CA LEU A 788 -7.46 -4.73 -30.03
C LEU A 788 -7.21 -4.76 -28.52
N LEU A 789 -8.21 -5.16 -27.73
CA LEU A 789 -8.21 -5.04 -26.26
C LEU A 789 -7.05 -5.81 -25.61
N ILE A 790 -6.73 -7.01 -26.10
CA ILE A 790 -5.65 -7.84 -25.54
C ILE A 790 -4.26 -7.20 -25.76
N HIS A 791 -4.06 -6.51 -26.88
CA HIS A 791 -2.82 -5.78 -27.16
C HIS A 791 -2.74 -4.49 -26.33
N GLN A 792 -3.87 -3.80 -26.13
CA GLN A 792 -3.95 -2.62 -25.27
C GLN A 792 -3.67 -2.95 -23.78
N VAL A 793 -4.21 -4.06 -23.26
CA VAL A 793 -3.91 -4.54 -21.89
C VAL A 793 -2.42 -4.86 -21.74
N ARG A 794 -1.83 -5.58 -22.69
CA ARG A 794 -0.39 -5.92 -22.68
C ARG A 794 0.50 -4.67 -22.71
N LEU A 795 0.17 -3.69 -23.55
CA LEU A 795 0.92 -2.43 -23.62
C LEU A 795 0.76 -1.58 -22.35
N ALA A 796 -0.44 -1.51 -21.76
CA ALA A 796 -0.66 -0.80 -20.51
C ALA A 796 0.11 -1.44 -19.33
N HIS A 797 0.07 -2.77 -19.21
CA HIS A 797 0.86 -3.50 -18.21
C HIS A 797 2.38 -3.36 -18.44
N HIS A 798 2.83 -3.28 -19.69
CA HIS A 798 4.24 -3.04 -19.98
C HIS A 798 4.68 -1.65 -19.51
N VAL A 799 3.89 -0.60 -19.77
CA VAL A 799 4.14 0.77 -19.26
C VAL A 799 4.13 0.80 -17.73
N GLU A 800 3.16 0.15 -17.08
CA GLU A 800 3.10 0.00 -15.62
C GLU A 800 4.38 -0.64 -15.06
N THR A 801 4.85 -1.72 -15.70
CA THR A 801 6.09 -2.42 -15.31
C THR A 801 7.34 -1.55 -15.50
N ILE A 802 7.40 -0.74 -16.56
CA ILE A 802 8.50 0.20 -16.81
C ILE A 802 8.50 1.30 -15.74
N SER A 803 7.32 1.89 -15.46
CA SER A 803 7.14 2.96 -14.48
C SER A 803 7.51 2.51 -13.06
N ASP A 804 7.03 1.32 -12.65
CA ASP A 804 7.34 0.71 -11.35
C ASP A 804 8.81 0.27 -11.21
N THR A 805 9.54 0.12 -12.31
CA THR A 805 10.97 -0.30 -12.29
C THR A 805 11.94 0.89 -12.34
N PHE A 806 11.60 1.96 -13.05
CA PHE A 806 12.40 3.19 -13.13
C PHE A 806 11.97 4.28 -12.15
N ASP A 807 10.94 3.99 -11.35
CA ASP A 807 10.36 4.86 -10.33
C ASP A 807 10.00 6.26 -10.87
N TYR A 808 9.39 6.30 -12.05
CA TYR A 808 9.16 7.54 -12.80
C TYR A 808 8.27 8.58 -12.08
N ASP A 809 7.55 8.18 -11.02
CA ASP A 809 6.81 9.10 -10.14
C ASP A 809 7.75 9.94 -9.24
N PHE A 810 8.96 9.44 -8.92
CA PHE A 810 9.92 10.11 -8.01
C PHE A 810 11.34 10.31 -8.61
N SER A 811 11.65 9.69 -9.75
CA SER A 811 12.99 9.54 -10.35
C SER A 811 13.82 10.83 -10.48
N ARG A 812 13.17 11.99 -10.70
CA ARG A 812 13.84 13.31 -10.77
C ARG A 812 14.52 13.74 -9.44
N SER A 813 14.36 12.99 -8.35
CA SER A 813 14.99 13.23 -7.05
C SER A 813 16.01 12.17 -6.61
N VAL A 814 16.22 11.13 -7.42
CA VAL A 814 17.00 9.92 -7.06
C VAL A 814 18.41 9.97 -7.67
N ALA A 815 19.37 9.30 -7.03
CA ALA A 815 20.74 9.18 -7.53
C ALA A 815 20.79 8.41 -8.88
N PRO A 816 21.71 8.76 -9.81
CA PRO A 816 21.73 8.19 -11.15
C PRO A 816 21.93 6.66 -11.16
N VAL A 817 21.06 5.97 -11.89
CA VAL A 817 21.13 4.52 -12.11
C VAL A 817 22.42 4.16 -12.85
N PRO A 818 23.21 3.17 -12.40
CA PRO A 818 24.44 2.75 -13.08
C PRO A 818 24.19 2.25 -14.51
N ASP A 819 25.02 2.66 -15.46
CA ASP A 819 24.89 2.35 -16.90
C ASP A 819 24.67 0.86 -17.22
N SER A 820 25.27 -0.04 -16.44
CA SER A 820 25.13 -1.50 -16.61
C SER A 820 23.71 -1.99 -16.27
N GLN A 821 23.08 -1.39 -15.27
CA GLN A 821 21.67 -1.65 -14.93
C GLN A 821 20.76 -0.96 -15.96
N LEU A 822 21.04 0.30 -16.28
CA LEU A 822 20.29 1.11 -17.24
C LEU A 822 20.21 0.40 -18.61
N SER A 823 21.34 -0.10 -19.11
CA SER A 823 21.44 -0.91 -20.34
C SER A 823 20.70 -2.25 -20.24
N PHE A 824 20.76 -2.93 -19.09
CA PHE A 824 20.09 -4.21 -18.88
C PHE A 824 18.56 -4.05 -18.89
N HIS A 825 18.02 -3.09 -18.15
CA HIS A 825 16.59 -2.84 -18.06
C HIS A 825 16.01 -2.36 -19.40
N VAL A 826 16.65 -1.38 -20.05
CA VAL A 826 16.22 -0.91 -21.38
C VAL A 826 16.22 -2.05 -22.40
N ARG A 827 17.29 -2.87 -22.46
CA ARG A 827 17.34 -4.03 -23.36
C ARG A 827 16.25 -5.06 -23.03
N SER A 828 16.01 -5.33 -21.75
CA SER A 828 14.96 -6.26 -21.31
C SER A 828 13.56 -5.78 -21.73
N PHE A 829 13.25 -4.50 -21.52
CA PHE A 829 11.97 -3.93 -21.89
C PHE A 829 11.78 -3.84 -23.41
N SER A 830 12.78 -3.36 -24.17
CA SER A 830 12.69 -3.35 -25.64
C SER A 830 12.51 -4.76 -26.22
N THR A 831 13.14 -5.78 -25.63
CA THR A 831 12.92 -7.20 -26.01
C THR A 831 11.48 -7.64 -25.72
N ALA A 832 10.91 -7.25 -24.57
CA ALA A 832 9.52 -7.56 -24.21
C ALA A 832 8.51 -6.82 -25.10
N LEU A 833 8.79 -5.57 -25.50
CA LEU A 833 7.96 -4.80 -26.44
C LEU A 833 7.91 -5.47 -27.82
N THR A 834 9.05 -5.89 -28.37
CA THR A 834 9.09 -6.70 -29.62
C THR A 834 8.37 -8.04 -29.44
N GLY A 835 8.40 -8.62 -28.25
CA GLY A 835 7.57 -9.78 -27.89
C GLY A 835 6.06 -9.49 -28.01
N ILE A 836 5.58 -8.40 -27.43
CA ILE A 836 4.18 -7.95 -27.53
C ILE A 836 3.78 -7.67 -28.99
N GLU A 837 4.67 -7.01 -29.74
CA GLU A 837 4.50 -6.71 -31.17
C GLU A 837 4.37 -7.99 -32.01
N SER A 838 5.23 -8.99 -31.78
CA SER A 838 5.20 -10.28 -32.50
C SER A 838 3.91 -11.08 -32.29
N LEU A 839 3.13 -10.76 -31.25
CA LEU A 839 1.84 -11.38 -30.96
C LEU A 839 0.66 -10.68 -31.66
N ILE A 840 0.88 -9.54 -32.34
CA ILE A 840 -0.16 -8.80 -33.06
C ILE A 840 -0.48 -9.50 -34.40
N PRO A 841 -1.74 -9.92 -34.65
CA PRO A 841 -2.13 -10.48 -35.93
C PRO A 841 -1.87 -9.52 -37.10
N THR A 842 -1.41 -10.04 -38.24
CA THR A 842 -1.11 -9.26 -39.46
C THR A 842 -2.29 -8.42 -39.99
N ARG A 843 -3.54 -8.77 -39.65
CA ARG A 843 -4.73 -7.96 -39.96
C ARG A 843 -4.86 -6.67 -39.13
N LEU A 844 -4.02 -6.47 -38.10
CA LEU A 844 -4.04 -5.32 -37.18
C LEU A 844 -2.79 -4.45 -37.28
N THR A 845 -1.76 -4.83 -38.05
CA THR A 845 -0.54 -4.02 -38.22
C THR A 845 -0.80 -2.72 -39.00
N THR A 846 -1.91 -2.64 -39.73
CA THR A 846 -2.43 -1.42 -40.36
C THR A 846 -3.19 -0.50 -39.40
N ASN A 847 -3.43 -0.91 -38.14
CA ASN A 847 -4.11 -0.05 -37.16
C ASN A 847 -3.13 1.03 -36.65
N THR A 848 -3.29 2.25 -37.17
CA THR A 848 -2.45 3.41 -36.89
C THR A 848 -2.34 3.74 -35.40
N LEU A 849 -3.42 3.56 -34.62
CA LEU A 849 -3.44 3.85 -33.19
C LEU A 849 -2.66 2.81 -32.37
N LEU A 850 -2.71 1.54 -32.75
CA LEU A 850 -1.90 0.47 -32.15
C LEU A 850 -0.42 0.62 -32.52
N ALA A 851 -0.10 0.94 -33.78
CA ALA A 851 1.25 1.25 -34.23
C ALA A 851 1.85 2.45 -33.49
N THR A 852 1.13 3.58 -33.43
CA THR A 852 1.52 4.76 -32.65
C THR A 852 1.70 4.40 -31.16
N SER A 853 0.86 3.51 -30.63
CA SER A 853 0.97 3.06 -29.23
C SER A 853 2.25 2.26 -28.95
N LEU A 854 2.71 1.41 -29.88
CA LEU A 854 4.01 0.72 -29.77
C LEU A 854 5.18 1.71 -29.75
N LEU A 855 5.14 2.70 -30.66
CA LEU A 855 6.19 3.71 -30.80
C LEU A 855 6.31 4.62 -29.57
N VAL A 856 5.18 5.02 -28.97
CA VAL A 856 5.16 5.80 -27.71
C VAL A 856 5.75 4.98 -26.55
N VAL A 857 5.43 3.68 -26.45
CA VAL A 857 6.02 2.81 -25.42
C VAL A 857 7.52 2.60 -25.67
N SER A 858 7.96 2.51 -26.93
CA SER A 858 9.38 2.51 -27.29
C SER A 858 10.09 3.77 -26.79
N ALA A 859 9.50 4.96 -26.97
CA ALA A 859 10.08 6.20 -26.41
C ALA A 859 10.13 6.19 -24.87
N TYR A 860 9.06 5.72 -24.21
CA TYR A 860 8.95 5.63 -22.74
C TYR A 860 9.99 4.69 -22.10
N ILE A 861 10.36 3.60 -22.78
CA ILE A 861 11.43 2.68 -22.34
C ILE A 861 12.78 3.41 -22.27
N HIS A 862 13.07 4.30 -23.22
CA HIS A 862 14.36 4.96 -23.35
C HIS A 862 14.44 6.31 -22.61
N GLU A 863 13.31 6.85 -22.13
CA GLU A 863 13.22 8.12 -21.39
C GLU A 863 14.15 8.16 -20.17
N ILE A 864 14.38 7.02 -19.51
CA ILE A 864 15.32 6.82 -18.40
C ILE A 864 16.75 7.36 -18.69
N GLY A 865 17.15 7.48 -19.96
CA GLY A 865 18.39 8.14 -20.37
C GLY A 865 18.52 9.59 -19.89
N LEU A 866 17.41 10.29 -19.63
CA LEU A 866 17.38 11.68 -19.15
C LEU A 866 17.53 11.83 -17.63
N HIS A 867 17.19 10.80 -16.82
CA HIS A 867 17.03 10.95 -15.37
C HIS A 867 18.34 10.79 -14.60
N GLY A 868 18.67 11.77 -13.75
CA GLY A 868 19.92 11.80 -12.97
C GLY A 868 21.14 12.37 -13.72
N LEU A 869 20.92 13.11 -14.81
CA LEU A 869 21.96 13.91 -15.48
C LEU A 869 22.23 15.23 -14.73
N ASN A 870 23.49 15.57 -14.51
CA ASN A 870 23.89 16.88 -13.98
C ASN A 870 24.35 17.83 -15.10
N PRO A 871 24.31 19.16 -14.89
CA PRO A 871 24.79 20.12 -15.89
C PRO A 871 26.26 19.90 -16.26
N ASN A 872 26.51 19.76 -17.57
CA ASN A 872 27.82 19.48 -18.18
C ASN A 872 28.40 18.06 -17.98
N ASP A 873 27.65 17.09 -17.45
CA ASP A 873 28.12 15.69 -17.36
C ASP A 873 28.52 15.15 -18.75
N THR A 874 29.66 14.45 -18.84
CA THR A 874 30.04 13.70 -20.06
C THR A 874 29.16 12.45 -20.19
N LEU A 875 28.41 12.32 -21.27
CA LEU A 875 27.55 11.14 -21.48
C LEU A 875 28.40 9.89 -21.74
N SER A 876 28.07 8.81 -21.06
CA SER A 876 28.67 7.50 -21.32
C SER A 876 28.08 6.87 -22.58
N LEU A 877 28.87 6.06 -23.28
CA LEU A 877 28.45 5.41 -24.54
C LEU A 877 27.09 4.68 -24.41
N PRO A 878 26.80 3.87 -23.37
CA PRO A 878 25.51 3.20 -23.26
C PRO A 878 24.35 4.19 -23.10
N ARG A 879 24.57 5.28 -22.36
CA ARG A 879 23.56 6.32 -22.13
C ARG A 879 23.30 7.15 -23.39
N THR A 880 24.34 7.50 -24.14
CA THR A 880 24.22 8.16 -25.46
C THR A 880 23.43 7.29 -26.43
N THR A 881 23.70 5.98 -26.50
CA THR A 881 22.91 5.06 -27.35
C THR A 881 21.43 5.04 -26.95
N ILE A 882 21.12 4.99 -25.65
CA ILE A 882 19.74 4.98 -25.15
C ILE A 882 19.01 6.30 -25.48
N LEU A 883 19.70 7.45 -25.38
CA LEU A 883 19.15 8.75 -25.76
C LEU A 883 18.93 8.88 -27.29
N ILE A 884 19.80 8.28 -28.12
CA ILE A 884 19.63 8.24 -29.59
C ILE A 884 18.42 7.36 -29.96
N GLU A 885 18.25 6.20 -29.34
CA GLU A 885 17.05 5.36 -29.54
C GLU A 885 15.77 6.06 -29.05
N CYS A 886 15.84 6.82 -27.97
CA CYS A 886 14.74 7.67 -27.50
C CYS A 886 14.35 8.71 -28.57
N LEU A 887 15.32 9.44 -29.10
CA LEU A 887 15.12 10.44 -30.16
C LEU A 887 14.54 9.81 -31.44
N GLY A 888 15.06 8.66 -31.86
CA GLY A 888 14.55 7.89 -32.99
C GLY A 888 13.12 7.39 -32.76
N ALA A 889 12.77 6.95 -31.55
CA ALA A 889 11.41 6.53 -31.21
C ALA A 889 10.43 7.73 -31.22
N VAL A 890 10.81 8.87 -30.64
CA VAL A 890 10.01 10.11 -30.66
C VAL A 890 9.75 10.59 -32.09
N ARG A 891 10.77 10.61 -32.95
CA ARG A 891 10.61 10.93 -34.38
C ARG A 891 9.58 9.99 -35.05
N ARG A 892 9.71 8.67 -34.85
CA ARG A 892 8.77 7.69 -35.41
C ARG A 892 7.32 7.90 -34.92
N VAL A 893 7.11 8.36 -33.68
CA VAL A 893 5.77 8.75 -33.20
C VAL A 893 5.23 9.92 -34.03
N PHE A 894 6.03 10.97 -34.28
CA PHE A 894 5.56 12.11 -35.07
C PHE A 894 5.33 11.76 -36.55
N ASP A 895 6.22 10.97 -37.16
CA ASP A 895 6.03 10.44 -38.52
C ASP A 895 4.68 9.69 -38.63
N ALA A 896 4.33 8.87 -37.63
CA ALA A 896 3.04 8.17 -37.57
C ALA A 896 1.83 9.11 -37.38
N VAL A 897 1.97 10.18 -36.59
CA VAL A 897 0.90 11.19 -36.36
C VAL A 897 0.68 12.06 -37.60
N VAL A 898 1.74 12.45 -38.31
CA VAL A 898 1.65 13.12 -39.61
C VAL A 898 0.94 12.23 -40.63
N ALA A 899 1.26 10.93 -40.66
CA ALA A 899 0.68 9.95 -41.58
C ALA A 899 -0.80 9.58 -41.31
N LEU A 900 -1.42 10.02 -40.21
CA LEU A 900 -2.86 9.83 -39.98
C LEU A 900 -3.67 10.53 -41.07
N ASN A 901 -4.76 9.92 -41.55
CA ASN A 901 -5.75 10.63 -42.38
C ASN A 901 -6.65 11.53 -41.50
N ASP A 902 -7.39 12.45 -42.11
CA ASP A 902 -8.23 13.42 -41.38
C ASP A 902 -9.49 12.81 -40.74
N SER A 903 -9.80 11.54 -40.97
CA SER A 903 -10.81 10.82 -40.19
C SER A 903 -10.22 10.30 -38.88
N ASP A 904 -9.08 9.61 -38.95
CA ASP A 904 -8.39 9.08 -37.77
C ASP A 904 -7.87 10.19 -36.86
N PHE A 905 -7.35 11.29 -37.43
CA PHE A 905 -6.88 12.46 -36.66
C PHE A 905 -8.00 13.12 -35.84
N ARG A 906 -9.24 13.16 -36.36
CA ARG A 906 -10.42 13.63 -35.61
C ARG A 906 -11.04 12.56 -34.69
N ALA A 907 -10.72 11.29 -34.90
CA ALA A 907 -11.13 10.19 -34.03
C ALA A 907 -10.16 9.94 -32.85
N LEU A 908 -9.08 10.72 -32.74
CA LEU A 908 -8.17 10.71 -31.59
C LEU A 908 -8.91 11.16 -30.32
N PHE A 909 -8.95 10.30 -29.31
CA PHE A 909 -9.47 10.63 -27.99
C PHE A 909 -8.33 11.04 -27.03
N GLY A 910 -8.66 11.54 -25.84
CA GLY A 910 -7.74 12.26 -24.93
C GLY A 910 -6.49 11.46 -24.53
N TYR A 911 -6.59 10.12 -24.50
CA TYR A 911 -5.47 9.20 -24.35
C TYR A 911 -4.41 9.33 -25.46
N ASN A 912 -4.84 9.45 -26.72
CA ASN A 912 -3.94 9.65 -27.84
C ASN A 912 -3.30 11.04 -27.80
N TRP A 913 -4.10 12.08 -27.51
CA TRP A 913 -3.59 13.45 -27.37
C TRP A 913 -2.57 13.61 -26.25
N ALA A 914 -2.82 13.00 -25.08
CA ALA A 914 -1.86 12.98 -23.97
C ALA A 914 -0.54 12.29 -24.37
N ARG A 915 -0.59 11.26 -25.23
CA ARG A 915 0.62 10.58 -25.74
C ARG A 915 1.38 11.41 -26.78
N ILE A 916 0.70 12.07 -27.71
CA ILE A 916 1.33 13.01 -28.65
C ILE A 916 2.00 14.14 -27.87
N HIS A 917 1.31 14.69 -26.87
CA HIS A 917 1.86 15.72 -26.01
C HIS A 917 3.06 15.24 -25.19
N TYR A 918 3.02 14.03 -24.62
CA TYR A 918 4.17 13.44 -23.93
C TYR A 918 5.39 13.34 -24.87
N SER A 919 5.21 12.90 -26.11
CA SER A 919 6.29 12.83 -27.11
C SER A 919 6.82 14.22 -27.51
N LEU A 920 5.97 15.25 -27.58
CA LEU A 920 6.40 16.65 -27.76
C LEU A 920 7.25 17.14 -26.58
N SER A 921 6.81 16.91 -25.33
CA SER A 921 7.58 17.28 -24.13
C SER A 921 8.94 16.56 -24.11
N LEU A 922 8.97 15.28 -24.50
CA LEU A 922 10.20 14.48 -24.60
C LEU A 922 11.14 14.96 -25.71
N ALA A 923 10.61 15.39 -26.86
CA ALA A 923 11.41 16.01 -27.94
C ALA A 923 12.11 17.31 -27.48
N VAL A 924 11.40 18.14 -26.70
CA VAL A 924 11.95 19.37 -26.13
C VAL A 924 13.03 19.06 -25.09
N GLU A 925 12.82 18.09 -24.19
CA GLU A 925 13.82 17.68 -23.19
C GLU A 925 15.08 17.09 -23.86
N LEU A 926 14.93 16.25 -24.89
CA LEU A 926 16.04 15.70 -25.67
C LEU A 926 16.84 16.77 -26.44
N SER A 927 16.20 17.89 -26.80
CA SER A 927 16.87 19.00 -27.51
C SER A 927 17.50 20.00 -26.55
N LEU A 928 16.73 20.49 -25.57
CA LEU A 928 17.08 21.66 -24.77
C LEU A 928 17.48 21.31 -23.33
N GLY A 929 16.95 20.21 -22.76
CA GLY A 929 17.25 19.77 -21.39
C GLY A 929 18.66 19.19 -21.22
N ILE A 930 19.16 18.44 -22.22
CA ILE A 930 20.51 17.85 -22.16
C ILE A 930 21.57 18.93 -22.42
N THR A 931 22.30 19.32 -21.37
CA THR A 931 23.36 20.35 -21.40
C THR A 931 24.77 19.80 -21.66
N SER A 932 24.93 18.49 -21.84
CA SER A 932 26.23 17.86 -22.07
C SER A 932 26.88 18.35 -23.39
N PRO A 933 28.17 18.75 -23.38
CA PRO A 933 28.91 19.04 -24.62
C PRO A 933 29.05 17.83 -25.56
N SER A 934 28.93 16.60 -25.04
CA SER A 934 28.92 15.36 -25.85
C SER A 934 27.58 15.08 -26.54
N TRP A 935 26.56 15.93 -26.34
CA TRP A 935 25.26 15.82 -26.98
C TRP A 935 25.13 16.91 -28.06
N GLY A 936 25.55 16.58 -29.28
CA GLY A 936 25.62 17.52 -30.40
C GLY A 936 24.24 17.99 -30.88
N LEU A 937 23.85 19.20 -30.50
CA LEU A 937 22.50 19.74 -30.74
C LEU A 937 22.15 19.87 -32.23
N GLU A 938 23.13 20.17 -33.08
CA GLU A 938 22.94 20.17 -34.55
C GLU A 938 22.55 18.79 -35.08
N ASN A 939 23.15 17.71 -34.55
CA ASN A 939 22.81 16.33 -34.91
C ASN A 939 21.42 15.95 -34.40
N VAL A 940 21.01 16.45 -33.21
CA VAL A 940 19.66 16.25 -32.68
C VAL A 940 18.62 16.92 -33.58
N HIS A 941 18.85 18.16 -34.02
CA HIS A 941 17.99 18.87 -34.95
C HIS A 941 17.94 18.21 -36.35
N ALA A 942 19.08 17.76 -36.87
CA ALA A 942 19.15 17.04 -38.13
C ALA A 942 18.40 15.69 -38.12
N VAL A 943 18.32 15.03 -36.96
CA VAL A 943 17.49 13.82 -36.75
C VAL A 943 16.01 14.19 -36.52
N LEU A 944 15.75 15.29 -35.81
CA LEU A 944 14.40 15.72 -35.40
C LEU A 944 14.24 17.25 -35.50
N ALA A 945 13.80 17.71 -36.67
CA ALA A 945 13.38 19.08 -36.94
C ALA A 945 12.01 19.36 -36.31
N LEU A 946 11.96 19.47 -34.97
CA LEU A 946 10.73 19.51 -34.17
C LEU A 946 9.77 20.60 -34.64
N GLU A 947 10.28 21.78 -34.99
CA GLU A 947 9.49 22.90 -35.50
C GLU A 947 8.64 22.53 -36.73
N SER A 948 9.18 21.69 -37.62
CA SER A 948 8.50 21.27 -38.85
C SER A 948 7.36 20.29 -38.57
N TYR A 949 7.53 19.38 -37.60
CA TYR A 949 6.45 18.52 -37.13
C TYR A 949 5.37 19.31 -36.40
N VAL A 950 5.75 20.28 -35.56
CA VAL A 950 4.81 21.14 -34.84
C VAL A 950 4.02 22.03 -35.81
N ASP A 951 4.63 22.57 -36.87
CA ASP A 951 3.90 23.32 -37.91
C ASP A 951 2.84 22.46 -38.61
N VAL A 952 3.15 21.22 -38.99
CA VAL A 952 2.17 20.30 -39.57
C VAL A 952 1.05 19.98 -38.57
N PHE A 953 1.38 19.74 -37.30
CA PHE A 953 0.38 19.49 -36.27
C PHE A 953 -0.56 20.69 -36.06
N VAL A 954 0.01 21.90 -35.97
CA VAL A 954 -0.72 23.17 -35.86
C VAL A 954 -1.63 23.36 -37.07
N GLN A 955 -1.12 23.20 -38.30
CA GLN A 955 -1.90 23.36 -39.53
C GLN A 955 -3.11 22.41 -39.57
N ARG A 956 -2.97 21.17 -39.10
CA ARG A 956 -4.08 20.21 -39.01
C ARG A 956 -5.09 20.56 -37.93
N LEU A 957 -4.64 21.03 -36.77
CA LEU A 957 -5.53 21.51 -35.70
C LEU A 957 -6.33 22.75 -36.14
N GLU A 958 -5.69 23.71 -36.81
CA GLU A 958 -6.36 24.89 -37.40
C GLU A 958 -7.35 24.48 -38.50
N GLY A 959 -7.01 23.48 -39.32
CA GLY A 959 -7.91 22.89 -40.30
C GLY A 959 -9.17 22.25 -39.70
N VAL A 960 -9.09 21.66 -38.49
CA VAL A 960 -10.25 21.15 -37.76
C VAL A 960 -11.04 22.28 -37.09
N SER A 961 -10.35 23.24 -36.46
CA SER A 961 -10.95 24.45 -35.85
C SER A 961 -11.78 25.25 -36.85
N ALA A 962 -11.27 25.44 -38.07
CA ALA A 962 -11.96 26.14 -39.16
C ALA A 962 -13.27 25.47 -39.62
N VAL A 963 -13.49 24.19 -39.32
CA VAL A 963 -14.74 23.46 -39.60
C VAL A 963 -15.75 23.60 -38.44
N VAL A 964 -15.29 23.97 -37.24
CA VAL A 964 -16.12 24.15 -36.03
C VAL A 964 -16.61 25.60 -35.87
N ARG A 965 -15.72 26.57 -36.10
CA ARG A 965 -15.88 27.95 -35.68
C ARG A 965 -16.99 28.69 -36.43
N LYS A 966 -17.97 29.23 -35.70
CA LYS A 966 -18.96 30.20 -36.23
C LYS A 966 -18.48 31.63 -35.96
N GLU A 967 -19.01 32.60 -36.69
CA GLU A 967 -18.77 34.02 -36.39
C GLU A 967 -19.32 34.36 -35.00
N GLY A 968 -18.44 34.86 -34.11
CA GLY A 968 -18.79 35.20 -32.72
C GLY A 968 -18.55 34.09 -31.67
N ASP A 969 -18.09 32.89 -32.05
CA ASP A 969 -17.75 31.84 -31.07
C ASP A 969 -16.52 32.19 -30.21
N GLN A 970 -16.54 31.81 -28.93
CA GLN A 970 -15.45 31.96 -27.94
C GLN A 970 -14.25 31.02 -28.18
N GLY A 971 -14.12 30.44 -29.37
CA GLY A 971 -13.08 29.47 -29.72
C GLY A 971 -13.42 28.02 -29.37
N ASP A 972 -12.58 27.11 -29.88
CA ASP A 972 -12.69 25.67 -29.73
C ASP A 972 -11.38 25.04 -29.24
N TRP A 973 -11.42 23.77 -28.84
CA TRP A 973 -10.27 23.06 -28.28
C TRP A 973 -9.12 22.82 -29.27
N PHE A 974 -9.41 22.57 -30.56
CA PHE A 974 -8.37 22.37 -31.57
C PHE A 974 -7.66 23.69 -31.87
N GLY A 975 -8.42 24.79 -31.96
CA GLY A 975 -7.87 26.14 -32.07
C GLY A 975 -7.02 26.54 -30.86
N PHE A 976 -7.44 26.20 -29.65
CA PHE A 976 -6.64 26.39 -28.43
C PHE A 976 -5.34 25.58 -28.45
N LEU A 977 -5.40 24.28 -28.79
CA LEU A 977 -4.21 23.43 -28.84
C LEU A 977 -3.23 23.89 -29.95
N ALA A 978 -3.75 24.40 -31.06
CA ALA A 978 -2.94 25.01 -32.11
C ALA A 978 -2.18 26.24 -31.59
N ALA A 979 -2.84 27.14 -30.85
CA ALA A 979 -2.17 28.30 -30.23
C ALA A 979 -1.10 27.87 -29.22
N LEU A 980 -1.40 26.88 -28.36
CA LEU A 980 -0.45 26.32 -27.39
C LEU A 980 0.79 25.71 -28.07
N TRP A 981 0.61 25.03 -29.20
CA TRP A 981 1.72 24.42 -29.96
C TRP A 981 2.49 25.44 -30.82
N LYS A 982 1.87 26.53 -31.29
CA LYS A 982 2.60 27.70 -31.84
C LYS A 982 3.53 28.33 -30.81
N GLU A 983 3.06 28.48 -29.56
CA GLU A 983 3.86 29.03 -28.46
C GLU A 983 4.98 28.06 -28.02
N LEU A 984 4.73 26.74 -28.05
CA LEU A 984 5.79 25.72 -27.88
C LEU A 984 6.85 25.84 -28.99
N ARG A 985 6.44 25.99 -30.26
CA ARG A 985 7.36 26.21 -31.40
C ARG A 985 8.20 27.47 -31.21
N ARG A 986 7.61 28.60 -30.81
CA ARG A 986 8.32 29.87 -30.55
C ARG A 986 9.40 29.70 -29.48
N ASN A 987 9.02 29.16 -28.32
CA ASN A 987 9.98 28.95 -27.22
C ASN A 987 11.06 27.91 -27.57
N TYR A 988 10.74 26.87 -28.34
CA TYR A 988 11.73 25.93 -28.86
C TYR A 988 12.76 26.61 -29.76
N THR A 989 12.31 27.37 -30.77
CA THR A 989 13.18 28.11 -31.69
C THR A 989 14.08 29.09 -30.96
N GLU A 990 13.55 29.83 -29.97
CA GLU A 990 14.39 30.69 -29.11
C GLU A 990 15.38 29.90 -28.26
N GLY A 991 14.99 28.76 -27.71
CA GLY A 991 15.87 27.87 -26.93
C GLY A 991 17.04 27.33 -27.77
N MET A 992 16.77 26.93 -29.02
CA MET A 992 17.77 26.47 -29.98
C MET A 992 18.73 27.61 -30.36
N ALA A 993 18.20 28.80 -30.66
CA ALA A 993 19.00 29.98 -30.97
C ALA A 993 19.90 30.43 -29.80
N ARG A 994 19.38 30.38 -28.55
CA ARG A 994 20.18 30.63 -27.32
C ARG A 994 21.30 29.60 -27.11
N ARG A 995 21.19 28.41 -27.70
CA ARG A 995 22.24 27.36 -27.72
C ARG A 995 23.11 27.39 -28.99
N GLY A 996 22.94 28.38 -29.86
CA GLY A 996 23.77 28.60 -31.05
C GLY A 996 23.30 27.91 -32.33
N VAL A 997 22.20 27.15 -32.29
CA VAL A 997 21.67 26.45 -33.48
C VAL A 997 20.58 27.30 -34.13
N VAL A 998 20.79 27.67 -35.40
CA VAL A 998 19.85 28.49 -36.18
C VAL A 998 18.79 27.60 -36.81
N VAL A 999 17.56 27.67 -36.29
CA VAL A 999 16.39 26.98 -36.85
C VAL A 999 15.87 27.73 -38.09
N PRO A 1000 15.75 27.09 -39.27
CA PRO A 1000 15.25 27.76 -40.47
C PRO A 1000 13.76 28.06 -40.44
N GLY A 1001 13.37 29.25 -40.91
CA GLY A 1001 11.97 29.64 -41.13
C GLY A 1001 11.67 31.06 -40.63
N GLU A 1002 10.58 31.64 -41.11
CA GLU A 1002 10.04 32.86 -40.50
C GLU A 1002 9.42 32.49 -39.14
N MET A 1003 9.78 33.23 -38.09
CA MET A 1003 8.99 33.21 -36.86
C MET A 1003 7.59 33.76 -37.18
N PRO A 1004 6.50 33.13 -36.69
CA PRO A 1004 5.17 33.72 -36.78
C PRO A 1004 5.22 35.16 -36.26
N PRO A 1005 4.70 36.15 -37.01
CA PRO A 1005 4.76 37.53 -36.55
C PRO A 1005 3.99 37.67 -35.24
N VAL A 1006 4.50 38.53 -34.35
CA VAL A 1006 3.78 38.92 -33.14
C VAL A 1006 2.58 39.77 -33.56
N GLN A 1007 1.48 39.09 -33.88
CA GLN A 1007 0.20 39.55 -33.41
C GLN A 1007 0.28 39.49 -31.88
N ASP A 1008 0.09 40.63 -31.22
CA ASP A 1008 -0.41 40.59 -29.85
C ASP A 1008 -1.62 39.65 -29.83
N LEU A 1009 -1.79 38.89 -28.75
CA LEU A 1009 -3.06 38.21 -28.47
C LEU A 1009 -4.09 39.32 -28.24
N GLY A 1010 -4.69 39.79 -29.34
CA GLY A 1010 -5.41 41.05 -29.38
C GLY A 1010 -6.60 41.05 -28.43
N GLU A 1011 -7.13 42.24 -28.14
CA GLU A 1011 -8.13 42.54 -27.10
C GLU A 1011 -9.51 41.84 -27.25
N GLY A 1012 -9.62 40.84 -28.14
CA GLY A 1012 -10.75 39.92 -28.30
C GLY A 1012 -10.41 38.43 -28.28
N TRP A 1013 -9.17 38.02 -27.97
CA TRP A 1013 -8.83 36.64 -27.59
C TRP A 1013 -8.56 36.57 -26.09
N LEU A 1014 -9.20 35.59 -25.44
CA LEU A 1014 -9.15 35.34 -23.99
C LEU A 1014 -7.69 35.34 -23.49
N GLY A 1015 -7.41 36.14 -22.46
CA GLY A 1015 -6.06 36.31 -21.95
C GLY A 1015 -5.55 35.08 -21.19
N LEU A 1016 -4.26 35.07 -20.84
CA LEU A 1016 -3.69 34.07 -19.92
C LEU A 1016 -4.36 34.09 -18.52
N GLU A 1017 -5.10 35.15 -18.20
CA GLU A 1017 -5.90 35.27 -16.98
C GLU A 1017 -7.30 34.62 -17.11
N ASP A 1018 -7.82 34.46 -18.33
CA ASP A 1018 -9.09 33.77 -18.66
C ASP A 1018 -8.91 32.23 -18.83
N MET A 1019 -7.81 31.67 -18.34
CA MET A 1019 -7.44 30.24 -18.45
C MET A 1019 -8.34 29.27 -17.65
N ASP A 1020 -9.55 29.69 -17.30
CA ASP A 1020 -10.52 28.96 -16.48
C ASP A 1020 -11.07 27.66 -17.16
N PHE A 1021 -10.74 27.42 -18.42
CA PHE A 1021 -11.07 26.18 -19.15
C PHE A 1021 -10.10 25.01 -18.87
N MET A 1022 -8.80 25.25 -18.70
CA MET A 1022 -7.83 24.16 -18.48
C MET A 1022 -7.85 23.66 -17.03
N PRO A 1023 -7.75 22.33 -16.79
CA PRO A 1023 -7.20 21.85 -15.54
C PRO A 1023 -5.76 22.35 -15.39
N ASN A 1024 -5.42 22.85 -14.20
CA ASN A 1024 -4.03 22.99 -13.75
C ASN A 1024 -3.20 21.71 -13.93
N GLU A 1025 -3.86 20.56 -14.11
CA GLU A 1025 -3.24 19.29 -14.45
C GLU A 1025 -2.61 19.33 -15.86
N TRP A 1026 -3.30 19.75 -16.92
CA TRP A 1026 -2.67 19.73 -18.26
C TRP A 1026 -1.55 20.78 -18.41
N LEU A 1027 -1.42 21.75 -17.50
CA LEU A 1027 -0.26 22.65 -17.45
C LEU A 1027 1.03 21.97 -16.96
N TRP A 1028 1.01 20.90 -16.15
CA TRP A 1028 2.27 20.21 -15.79
C TRP A 1028 2.85 19.40 -16.97
N MET A 1029 2.08 19.18 -18.05
CA MET A 1029 2.58 18.56 -19.29
C MET A 1029 3.54 19.43 -20.08
N MET A 1030 3.51 20.75 -19.85
CA MET A 1030 4.37 21.70 -20.53
C MET A 1030 5.84 21.44 -20.19
N PRO A 1031 6.73 21.21 -21.16
CA PRO A 1031 8.16 21.22 -20.90
C PRO A 1031 8.58 22.63 -20.46
N ASP A 1032 9.44 22.73 -19.44
CA ASP A 1032 9.94 24.03 -18.97
C ASP A 1032 11.03 24.54 -19.92
N VAL A 1033 10.61 25.30 -20.94
CA VAL A 1033 11.47 25.77 -22.04
C VAL A 1033 12.37 26.96 -21.63
N GLY A 1034 13.02 26.85 -20.46
CA GLY A 1034 14.12 27.72 -20.06
C GLY A 1034 13.73 29.18 -19.81
N ILE A 1035 12.52 29.46 -19.35
CA ILE A 1035 12.02 30.83 -19.12
C ILE A 1035 12.52 31.36 -17.76
N ARG A 1036 13.83 31.57 -17.63
CA ARG A 1036 14.43 32.33 -16.51
C ARG A 1036 14.14 33.83 -16.65
N GLY A 1037 12.88 34.23 -16.47
CA GLY A 1037 12.46 35.63 -16.56
C GLY A 1037 10.97 35.90 -16.34
N VAL A 1038 10.10 34.93 -16.67
CA VAL A 1038 8.67 34.96 -16.34
C VAL A 1038 8.44 33.93 -15.22
N PRO A 1039 7.72 34.27 -14.14
CA PRO A 1039 7.46 33.29 -13.07
C PRO A 1039 6.67 32.11 -13.61
N CYS A 1040 7.10 30.89 -13.25
CA CYS A 1040 6.39 29.66 -13.59
C CYS A 1040 4.92 29.75 -13.09
N PRO A 1041 3.93 29.15 -13.77
CA PRO A 1041 2.56 29.04 -13.24
C PRO A 1041 2.50 28.42 -11.84
N GLN A 1042 3.49 27.60 -11.45
CA GLN A 1042 3.67 27.10 -10.09
C GLN A 1042 3.87 28.22 -9.05
N ASP A 1043 4.62 29.27 -9.39
CA ASP A 1043 4.88 30.41 -8.52
C ASP A 1043 3.74 31.43 -8.54
N GLN A 1044 3.07 31.64 -9.68
CA GLN A 1044 1.84 32.43 -9.75
C GLN A 1044 0.70 31.79 -8.93
N ALA A 1045 0.49 30.49 -9.03
CA ALA A 1045 -0.51 29.77 -8.22
C ALA A 1045 -0.18 29.79 -6.72
N ARG A 1046 1.12 29.85 -6.35
CA ARG A 1046 1.57 30.04 -4.96
C ARG A 1046 1.42 31.49 -4.49
N SER A 1047 1.66 32.49 -5.35
CA SER A 1047 1.51 33.90 -5.00
C SER A 1047 0.05 34.29 -4.81
N HIS A 1048 -0.86 33.90 -5.73
CA HIS A 1048 -2.30 34.14 -5.58
C HIS A 1048 -2.89 33.47 -4.33
N LYS A 1049 -2.48 32.22 -4.02
CA LYS A 1049 -2.91 31.56 -2.77
C LYS A 1049 -2.38 32.28 -1.51
N ARG A 1050 -1.16 32.82 -1.53
CA ARG A 1050 -0.67 33.68 -0.46
C ARG A 1050 -1.45 35.00 -0.37
N ALA A 1051 -1.68 35.68 -1.49
CA ALA A 1051 -2.44 36.93 -1.53
C ALA A 1051 -3.86 36.76 -0.97
N HIS A 1052 -4.65 35.80 -1.46
CA HIS A 1052 -6.00 35.54 -0.94
C HIS A 1052 -6.00 35.05 0.52
N SER A 1053 -4.98 34.31 0.97
CA SER A 1053 -4.89 33.91 2.39
C SER A 1053 -4.58 35.09 3.33
N VAL A 1054 -3.78 36.07 2.88
CA VAL A 1054 -3.49 37.30 3.63
C VAL A 1054 -4.69 38.23 3.61
N GLN A 1055 -5.35 38.37 2.46
CA GLN A 1055 -6.51 39.26 2.31
C GLN A 1055 -7.74 38.74 3.07
N SER A 1056 -8.06 37.45 3.00
CA SER A 1056 -9.14 36.87 3.81
C SER A 1056 -8.82 36.86 5.32
N ALA A 1057 -7.55 36.78 5.72
CA ALA A 1057 -7.13 36.93 7.13
C ALA A 1057 -7.21 38.39 7.66
N LEU A 1058 -7.23 39.38 6.76
CA LEU A 1058 -7.50 40.79 7.09
C LEU A 1058 -9.01 41.06 7.13
N GLU A 1059 -9.76 40.60 6.13
CA GLU A 1059 -11.20 40.79 6.03
C GLU A 1059 -11.96 40.07 7.17
N SER A 1060 -11.58 38.84 7.52
CA SER A 1060 -12.18 38.07 8.64
C SER A 1060 -11.91 38.63 10.04
N ARG A 1061 -11.03 39.65 10.18
CA ARG A 1061 -10.81 40.37 11.44
C ARG A 1061 -11.68 41.62 11.60
N SER A 1062 -12.48 41.99 10.59
CA SER A 1062 -13.29 43.21 10.60
C SER A 1062 -14.75 43.02 11.07
N SER A 1063 -15.26 41.78 11.08
CA SER A 1063 -16.71 41.50 11.12
C SER A 1063 -17.28 41.12 12.50
N ALA A 1064 -16.52 41.29 13.59
CA ALA A 1064 -16.82 40.66 14.88
C ALA A 1064 -16.74 41.58 16.13
N THR A 1065 -17.26 42.81 16.08
CA THR A 1065 -17.72 43.56 17.28
C THR A 1065 -19.01 44.34 16.97
N GLY A 1066 -19.89 44.48 17.97
CA GLY A 1066 -21.22 45.06 17.79
C GLY A 1066 -21.55 46.24 18.71
N ARG A 1067 -22.05 47.33 18.10
CA ARG A 1067 -22.94 48.38 18.64
C ARG A 1067 -22.67 48.96 20.04
N ILE A 1068 -22.18 50.20 20.09
CA ILE A 1068 -22.75 51.30 20.91
C ILE A 1068 -22.72 52.58 20.02
N PRO A 1069 -23.75 53.45 20.01
CA PRO A 1069 -23.84 54.61 19.09
C PRO A 1069 -23.35 55.94 19.70
N PHE A 1070 -23.04 56.93 18.85
CA PHE A 1070 -23.32 58.36 19.05
C PHE A 1070 -23.26 59.14 17.71
N GLU A 1071 -23.40 60.47 17.74
CA GLU A 1071 -24.03 61.28 16.68
C GLU A 1071 -23.06 62.14 15.81
N ASP A 1072 -23.67 62.80 14.81
CA ASP A 1072 -23.32 64.10 14.20
C ASP A 1072 -22.14 64.29 13.21
N SER A 1073 -22.56 64.46 11.94
CA SER A 1073 -22.43 65.72 11.16
C SER A 1073 -21.32 65.90 10.09
N ILE A 1074 -21.77 66.38 8.91
CA ILE A 1074 -21.25 67.52 8.11
C ILE A 1074 -19.74 67.56 7.72
N SER A 1075 -19.28 67.86 6.50
CA SER A 1075 -19.68 67.73 5.06
C SER A 1075 -18.61 68.48 4.20
N ILE A 1076 -18.70 68.46 2.86
CA ILE A 1076 -18.01 69.38 1.89
C ILE A 1076 -16.46 69.19 1.82
N VAL A 1077 -15.87 68.55 0.80
CA VAL A 1077 -15.71 68.92 -0.64
C VAL A 1077 -14.65 70.01 -0.92
N ALA A 1078 -13.53 69.61 -1.54
CA ALA A 1078 -12.71 70.42 -2.45
C ALA A 1078 -11.75 69.54 -3.30
N ALA A 1079 -11.52 69.95 -4.55
CA ALA A 1079 -10.51 69.49 -5.52
C ALA A 1079 -10.20 70.70 -6.45
N PRO A 1080 -9.44 70.63 -7.58
CA PRO A 1080 -8.58 69.59 -8.17
C PRO A 1080 -7.20 70.16 -8.63
N MET A 1081 -6.66 69.68 -9.78
CA MET A 1081 -5.59 70.23 -10.65
C MET A 1081 -4.11 69.94 -10.33
N THR A 1082 -3.20 69.76 -11.30
CA THR A 1082 -3.26 69.16 -12.67
C THR A 1082 -1.84 68.80 -13.19
N SER A 1083 -1.80 67.94 -14.20
CA SER A 1083 -0.64 67.56 -15.06
C SER A 1083 0.27 68.67 -15.59
N HIS A 1084 1.50 68.28 -15.98
CA HIS A 1084 2.15 68.78 -17.19
C HIS A 1084 3.04 67.73 -17.90
N ALA A 1085 2.98 67.71 -19.23
CA ALA A 1085 3.97 67.13 -20.15
C ALA A 1085 4.67 68.29 -20.91
N PRO A 1086 5.69 68.07 -21.77
CA PRO A 1086 5.47 67.51 -23.12
C PRO A 1086 6.61 66.60 -23.64
N SER A 1087 6.69 66.45 -24.96
CA SER A 1087 7.26 65.32 -25.73
C SER A 1087 8.66 65.53 -26.36
N LEU A 1088 9.14 64.44 -26.98
CA LEU A 1088 9.74 64.31 -28.33
C LEU A 1088 11.25 63.98 -28.47
N VAL A 1089 11.52 63.02 -29.37
CA VAL A 1089 12.82 62.57 -29.94
C VAL A 1089 13.71 61.79 -28.94
N ARG A 1090 14.28 60.62 -29.27
CA ARG A 1090 14.55 59.99 -30.58
C ARG A 1090 14.19 58.51 -30.62
#